data_AF-A0AA36I3F4-F1
#
_entry.id   AF-A0AA36I3F4-F1
#
_cell.length_a   1.000
_cell.length_b   1.000
_cell.length_c   1.000
_cell.angle_alpha   90.00
_cell.angle_beta   90.00
_cell.angle_gamma   90.00
#
_symmetry.space_group_name_H-M   'P 1'
#
loop_
_entity.id
_entity.type
_entity.pdbx_description
1 polymer ?
#
loop_
_entity_poly.entity_id
_entity_poly.type
_entity_poly.pdbx_seq_one_letter_code
_entity_poly.pdbx_strand_id
1 'polypeptide(L)'
;MAYRGVHFGHRAGNIVRWTVASVLGILSAILLFLHRYLATIFLVLFIYFILSFVLRAHTDPFPAPLRIIGGVGILLSTAFVTSLPWLLYGGKGACRASRGTSKTPWDLGFDEHWLDLSLRFVFLWPLAMLAIWVTLADHPPSAYVRQAVRCIIFAWFGKLIHTITVTVDSCVVPDYNDEGVRPLDSDSAYFSVFGNSTHFVADVWFLQLVVEQLVAFQAAYGESLQCTSGIVWLSRLMIPMVTMQAFGVISRVVALGNSIMLSLGVVSMCFLLCRAYMVPYNYLLKAQKLDVNNALSAELEKETTFAMRIIHKSQLGSLVGSCGMILAFLSFGLGDYILPKSKAWYLIWVVTSNVDSLGIMSSLVMQSGVKIKCRPRTGSTSEGGLKLFALNLERTATHCFNGAKDERAEEWQEKVADLALRRVSVEVLLHFFLQLGQEDAMPHFDTKKSTTNDVVRHMVIPNSRDGRMGRSFAEKFGPKASATPRMVTHHWSNRFCDLVAAVLADALDLKRWDVVAGRLRSSEGVEELKEALYAHGVLHWQYWICAFCINQHASICGTSMGIRDTVTQEVLPSCDCATPKYLNDQPVRCEMNKFDDMMAYLHRECPKFLQVVAIDVEFMIFSRAWCVAELVQADASHLEQHMMIHSPSALEKNSGRLKSIQVQDCSASREEDKLAILAKIGTEEDVDNFNHHLQQILLGNGGLLADWLDGQKLLQEVGAISARAKARVEEAAEPGVEMLDPSDVDV
;
A
#
# COMPACT_ATOMS: atom_id res chain seq x y z
N MET A 1 -0.28 16.30 -30.20
CA MET A 1 0.72 17.26 -29.66
C MET A 1 0.60 17.53 -28.14
N ALA A 2 -0.55 17.31 -27.48
CA ALA A 2 -0.69 17.54 -26.03
C ALA A 2 0.01 16.48 -25.13
N TYR A 3 0.22 15.24 -25.60
CA TYR A 3 0.78 14.15 -24.78
C TYR A 3 2.32 14.15 -24.68
N ARG A 4 3.03 14.68 -25.68
CA ARG A 4 4.49 14.93 -25.58
C ARG A 4 4.84 15.90 -24.44
N GLY A 5 3.89 16.72 -23.98
CA GLY A 5 4.11 17.66 -22.87
C GLY A 5 4.24 17.01 -21.49
N VAL A 6 3.51 15.92 -21.23
CA VAL A 6 3.44 15.31 -19.88
C VAL A 6 4.70 14.49 -19.55
N HIS A 7 5.21 13.70 -20.51
CA HIS A 7 6.46 12.96 -20.34
C HIS A 7 7.69 13.87 -20.25
N PHE A 8 7.69 14.98 -21.00
CA PHE A 8 8.75 15.99 -20.90
C PHE A 8 8.77 16.63 -19.50
N GLY A 9 7.59 16.87 -18.91
CA GLY A 9 7.44 17.41 -17.56
C GLY A 9 8.06 16.52 -16.47
N HIS A 10 7.85 15.20 -16.51
CA HIS A 10 8.41 14.32 -15.48
C HIS A 10 9.93 14.17 -15.59
N ARG A 11 10.47 14.06 -16.82
CA ARG A 11 11.93 14.00 -17.05
C ARG A 11 12.61 15.31 -16.67
N ALA A 12 12.04 16.45 -17.08
CA ALA A 12 12.54 17.78 -16.71
C ALA A 12 12.48 17.99 -15.19
N GLY A 13 11.39 17.61 -14.53
CA GLY A 13 11.26 17.67 -13.07
C GLY A 13 12.34 16.85 -12.34
N ASN A 14 12.64 15.64 -12.81
CA ASN A 14 13.71 14.83 -12.24
C ASN A 14 15.10 15.47 -12.45
N ILE A 15 15.37 15.98 -13.66
CA ILE A 15 16.64 16.66 -13.96
C ILE A 15 16.84 17.89 -13.06
N VAL A 16 15.81 18.72 -12.90
CA VAL A 16 15.85 19.91 -12.03
C VAL A 16 16.16 19.51 -10.59
N ARG A 17 15.48 18.48 -10.06
CA ARG A 17 15.72 17.99 -8.68
C ARG A 17 17.16 17.51 -8.51
N TRP A 18 17.68 16.67 -9.39
CA TRP A 18 19.07 16.19 -9.31
C TRP A 18 20.10 17.31 -9.49
N THR A 19 19.79 18.31 -10.33
CA THR A 19 20.66 19.49 -10.51
C THR A 19 20.74 20.31 -9.23
N VAL A 20 19.61 20.65 -8.62
CA VAL A 20 19.56 21.38 -7.34
C VAL A 20 20.31 20.60 -6.24
N ALA A 21 20.11 19.29 -6.17
CA ALA A 21 20.83 18.45 -5.22
C ALA A 21 22.35 18.49 -5.45
N SER A 22 22.79 18.37 -6.71
CA SER A 22 24.22 18.44 -7.06
C SER A 22 24.83 19.79 -6.69
N VAL A 23 24.12 20.90 -6.95
CA VAL A 23 24.56 22.25 -6.57
C VAL A 23 24.67 22.38 -5.05
N LEU A 24 23.69 21.91 -4.29
CA LEU A 24 23.74 21.91 -2.82
C LEU A 24 24.90 21.07 -2.28
N GLY A 25 25.17 19.91 -2.88
CA GLY A 25 26.30 19.06 -2.51
C GLY A 25 27.66 19.72 -2.77
N ILE A 26 27.84 20.32 -3.95
CA ILE A 26 29.05 21.08 -4.31
C ILE A 26 29.25 22.27 -3.38
N LEU A 27 28.18 23.04 -3.11
CA LEU A 27 28.24 24.19 -2.21
C LEU A 27 28.60 23.76 -0.78
N SER A 28 28.04 22.65 -0.30
CA SER A 28 28.41 22.07 1.01
C SER A 28 29.90 21.71 1.05
N ALA A 29 30.43 21.11 -0.01
CA ALA A 29 31.84 20.75 -0.11
C ALA A 29 32.77 21.97 -0.16
N ILE A 30 32.40 23.03 -0.89
CA ILE A 30 33.17 24.28 -0.93
C ILE A 30 33.16 24.97 0.44
N LEU A 31 31.98 25.09 1.07
CA LEU A 31 31.84 25.71 2.38
C LEU A 31 32.60 24.94 3.47
N LEU A 32 32.82 23.63 3.32
CA LEU A 32 33.62 22.83 4.26
C LEU A 32 35.05 23.38 4.40
N PHE A 33 35.60 23.97 3.33
CA PHE A 33 36.91 24.62 3.34
C PHE A 33 36.87 26.09 3.74
N LEU A 34 35.78 26.81 3.44
CA LEU A 34 35.68 28.25 3.69
C LEU A 34 35.10 28.60 5.05
N HIS A 35 34.04 27.91 5.47
CA HIS A 35 33.27 28.21 6.66
C HIS A 35 32.55 26.96 7.17
N ARG A 36 33.25 26.14 7.97
CA ARG A 36 32.77 24.83 8.46
C ARG A 36 31.36 24.87 9.03
N TYR A 37 31.02 25.91 9.79
CA TYR A 37 29.67 26.09 10.35
C TYR A 37 28.57 26.13 9.27
N LEU A 38 28.74 26.94 8.22
CA LEU A 38 27.79 27.03 7.12
C LEU A 38 27.79 25.72 6.32
N ALA A 39 28.94 25.09 6.16
CA ALA A 39 29.04 23.80 5.47
C ALA A 39 28.16 22.72 6.11
N THR A 40 28.21 22.62 7.44
CA THR A 40 27.38 21.69 8.22
C THR A 40 25.89 21.91 7.96
N ILE A 41 25.46 23.17 7.94
CA ILE A 41 24.08 23.57 7.66
C ILE A 41 23.67 23.14 6.25
N PHE A 42 24.48 23.49 5.25
CA PHE A 42 24.21 23.14 3.86
C PHE A 42 24.20 21.62 3.64
N LEU A 43 25.03 20.87 4.36
CA LEU A 43 25.06 19.42 4.31
C LEU A 43 23.75 18.82 4.83
N VAL A 44 23.20 19.32 5.95
CA VAL A 44 21.90 18.87 6.48
C VAL A 44 20.79 19.18 5.47
N LEU A 45 20.77 20.39 4.90
CA LEU A 45 19.79 20.79 3.88
C LEU A 45 19.92 19.93 2.60
N PHE A 46 21.13 19.60 2.19
CA PHE A 46 21.40 18.71 1.06
C PHE A 46 20.84 17.31 1.31
N ILE A 47 21.11 16.71 2.47
CA ILE A 47 20.60 15.38 2.84
C ILE A 47 19.06 15.39 2.88
N TYR A 48 18.47 16.39 3.54
CA TYR A 48 17.02 16.56 3.57
C TYR A 48 16.44 16.69 2.15
N PHE A 49 17.05 17.52 1.29
CA PHE A 49 16.58 17.71 -0.08
C PHE A 49 16.64 16.43 -0.91
N ILE A 50 17.72 15.65 -0.81
CA ILE A 50 17.85 14.34 -1.44
C ILE A 50 16.73 13.41 -0.95
N LEU A 51 16.60 13.24 0.36
CA LEU A 51 15.68 12.24 0.92
C LEU A 51 14.21 12.62 0.74
N SER A 52 13.89 13.90 0.88
CA SER A 52 12.52 14.43 0.83
C SER A 52 12.05 14.68 -0.60
N PHE A 53 12.87 15.32 -1.46
CA PHE A 53 12.44 15.76 -2.79
C PHE A 53 12.94 14.87 -3.93
N VAL A 54 14.23 14.52 -3.95
CA VAL A 54 14.80 13.72 -5.05
C VAL A 54 14.24 12.31 -5.01
N LEU A 55 14.26 11.69 -3.83
CA LEU A 55 13.78 10.32 -3.67
C LEU A 55 12.25 10.23 -3.54
N ARG A 56 11.51 11.34 -3.64
CA ARG A 56 10.04 11.37 -3.47
C ARG A 56 9.30 10.43 -4.41
N ALA A 57 9.82 10.24 -5.62
CA ALA A 57 9.22 9.39 -6.63
C ALA A 57 9.37 7.88 -6.33
N HIS A 58 10.28 7.48 -5.44
CA HIS A 58 10.44 6.08 -5.08
C HIS A 58 9.36 5.65 -4.07
N THR A 59 8.29 5.06 -4.58
CA THR A 59 7.17 4.51 -3.81
C THR A 59 7.43 3.10 -3.31
N ASP A 60 8.26 2.34 -4.02
CA ASP A 60 8.45 0.91 -3.75
C ASP A 60 9.26 0.69 -2.47
N PRO A 61 8.94 -0.36 -1.69
CA PRO A 61 9.76 -0.77 -0.57
C PRO A 61 11.17 -1.11 -1.06
N PHE A 62 12.17 -0.90 -0.21
CA PHE A 62 13.51 -1.37 -0.54
C PHE A 62 13.49 -2.90 -0.65
N PRO A 63 14.26 -3.50 -1.58
CA PRO A 63 14.50 -4.94 -1.60
C PRO A 63 14.85 -5.45 -0.19
N ALA A 64 14.34 -6.63 0.18
CA ALA A 64 14.54 -7.20 1.51
C ALA A 64 16.01 -7.19 1.98
N PRO A 65 17.02 -7.52 1.14
CA PRO A 65 18.42 -7.42 1.55
C PRO A 65 18.83 -6.00 1.97
N LEU A 66 18.40 -4.97 1.24
CA LEU A 66 18.71 -3.58 1.58
C LEU A 66 17.99 -3.13 2.86
N ARG A 67 16.77 -3.61 3.11
CA ARG A 67 16.06 -3.37 4.38
C ARG A 67 16.79 -4.01 5.56
N ILE A 68 17.20 -5.27 5.42
CA ILE A 68 17.97 -5.99 6.44
C ILE A 68 19.31 -5.29 6.70
N ILE A 69 20.06 -4.94 5.65
CA ILE A 69 21.32 -4.20 5.76
C ILE A 69 21.09 -2.85 6.46
N GLY A 70 20.04 -2.12 6.09
CA GLY A 70 19.68 -0.85 6.73
C GLY A 70 19.37 -1.02 8.22
N GLY A 71 18.52 -1.99 8.58
CA GLY A 71 18.19 -2.29 9.97
C GLY A 71 19.41 -2.71 10.80
N VAL A 72 20.25 -3.61 10.26
CA VAL A 72 21.50 -4.03 10.89
C VAL A 72 22.46 -2.84 11.02
N GLY A 73 22.56 -1.98 10.02
CA GLY A 73 23.37 -0.76 10.06
C GLY A 73 22.94 0.20 11.17
N ILE A 74 21.63 0.42 11.35
CA ILE A 74 21.07 1.24 12.44
C ILE A 74 21.41 0.63 13.80
N LEU A 75 21.24 -0.70 13.94
CA LEU A 75 21.54 -1.42 15.17
C LEU A 75 23.03 -1.32 15.54
N LEU A 76 23.92 -1.64 14.59
CA LEU A 76 25.37 -1.62 14.82
C LEU A 76 25.88 -0.21 15.10
N SER A 77 25.36 0.81 14.40
CA SER A 77 25.74 2.21 14.65
C SER A 77 25.31 2.66 16.05
N THR A 78 24.10 2.30 16.49
CA THR A 78 23.61 2.62 17.83
C THR A 78 24.42 1.90 18.91
N ALA A 79 24.71 0.61 18.73
CA ALA A 79 25.53 -0.18 19.64
C ALA A 79 26.95 0.39 19.74
N PHE A 80 27.57 0.71 18.59
CA PHE A 80 28.90 1.29 18.53
C PHE A 80 28.96 2.63 19.28
N VAL A 81 28.07 3.58 18.97
CA VAL A 81 28.06 4.91 19.59
C VAL A 81 27.81 4.83 21.10
N THR A 82 26.89 3.97 21.53
CA THR A 82 26.64 3.78 22.97
C THR A 82 27.80 3.07 23.67
N SER A 83 28.59 2.23 22.99
CA SER A 83 29.79 1.59 23.54
C SER A 83 31.06 2.45 23.47
N LEU A 84 31.05 3.55 22.71
CA LEU A 84 32.20 4.42 22.44
C LEU A 84 32.96 4.89 23.71
N PRO A 85 32.29 5.29 24.82
CA PRO A 85 32.98 5.67 26.05
C PRO A 85 33.88 4.56 26.58
N TRP A 86 33.44 3.30 26.48
CA TRP A 86 34.18 2.15 26.99
C TRP A 86 35.26 1.68 26.02
N LEU A 87 34.92 1.60 24.72
CA LEU A 87 35.84 1.08 23.71
C LEU A 87 37.04 1.98 23.45
N LEU A 88 36.83 3.29 23.39
CA LEU A 88 37.89 4.24 23.00
C LEU A 88 38.48 5.01 24.17
N TYR A 89 37.73 5.18 25.26
CA TYR A 89 38.11 6.09 26.34
C TYR A 89 38.24 5.42 27.71
N GLY A 90 38.17 4.09 27.81
CA GLY A 90 38.34 3.36 29.07
C GLY A 90 37.16 3.45 30.05
N GLY A 91 35.99 3.91 29.58
CA GLY A 91 34.75 3.98 30.35
C GLY A 91 34.66 5.20 31.28
N LYS A 92 33.64 5.20 32.15
CA LYS A 92 33.33 6.34 33.04
C LYS A 92 34.53 6.78 33.88
N GLY A 93 35.30 5.84 34.44
CA GLY A 93 36.43 6.14 35.31
C GLY A 93 37.57 6.87 34.59
N ALA A 94 37.94 6.39 33.41
CA ALA A 94 38.99 7.01 32.60
C ALA A 94 38.53 8.34 31.99
N CYS A 95 37.28 8.46 31.51
CA CYS A 95 36.73 9.76 31.09
C CYS A 95 36.69 10.78 32.24
N ARG A 96 36.36 10.34 33.47
CA ARG A 96 36.40 11.20 34.67
C ARG A 96 37.81 11.67 35.00
N ALA A 97 38.78 10.75 34.96
CA ALA A 97 40.18 11.05 35.24
C ALA A 97 40.77 12.01 34.19
N SER A 98 40.45 11.76 32.92
CA SER A 98 40.78 12.58 31.75
C SER A 98 40.25 14.02 31.92
N ARG A 99 38.95 14.17 32.20
CA ARG A 99 38.31 15.48 32.31
C ARG A 99 38.67 16.25 33.59
N GLY A 100 39.01 15.56 34.67
CA GLY A 100 39.33 16.16 35.97
C GLY A 100 38.13 16.89 36.60
N THR A 101 38.38 18.04 37.23
CA THR A 101 37.35 18.90 37.87
C THR A 101 36.80 19.99 36.94
N SER A 102 37.16 19.94 35.66
CA SER A 102 36.75 20.95 34.69
C SER A 102 35.23 20.95 34.48
N LYS A 103 34.71 22.13 34.16
CA LYS A 103 33.29 22.34 33.90
C LYS A 103 33.06 22.69 32.43
N THR A 104 31.89 22.34 31.91
CA THR A 104 31.47 22.86 30.60
C THR A 104 31.23 24.38 30.66
N PRO A 105 31.08 25.06 29.51
CA PRO A 105 30.56 26.43 29.46
C PRO A 105 29.23 26.64 30.20
N TRP A 106 28.50 25.56 30.50
CA TRP A 106 27.22 25.53 31.21
C TRP A 106 27.34 25.21 32.71
N ASP A 107 28.54 25.28 33.28
CA ASP A 107 28.83 24.97 34.70
C ASP A 107 28.51 23.51 35.10
N LEU A 108 28.49 22.58 34.14
CA LEU A 108 28.26 21.16 34.39
C LEU A 108 29.59 20.45 34.70
N GLY A 109 29.65 19.78 35.85
CA GLY A 109 30.71 18.85 36.17
C GLY A 109 30.60 17.56 35.36
N PHE A 110 31.58 16.67 35.54
CA PHE A 110 31.62 15.40 34.83
C PHE A 110 30.39 14.52 35.12
N ASP A 111 29.97 14.41 36.38
CA ASP A 111 28.87 13.51 36.75
C ASP A 111 27.53 13.98 36.15
N GLU A 112 27.28 15.29 36.09
CA GLU A 112 26.08 15.83 35.42
C GLU A 112 26.13 15.67 33.90
N HIS A 113 27.29 15.87 33.29
CA HIS A 113 27.48 15.64 31.86
C HIS A 113 27.37 14.16 31.49
N TRP A 114 27.81 13.27 32.37
CA TRP A 114 27.64 11.83 32.22
C TRP A 114 26.17 11.41 32.37
N LEU A 115 25.41 12.07 33.24
CA LEU A 115 23.96 11.87 33.35
C LEU A 115 23.25 12.27 32.05
N ASP A 116 23.61 13.42 31.46
CA ASP A 116 23.11 13.83 30.12
C ASP A 116 23.41 12.76 29.07
N LEU A 117 24.65 12.30 28.98
CA LEU A 117 25.04 11.21 28.08
C LEU A 117 24.20 9.94 28.31
N SER A 118 24.00 9.56 29.57
CA SER A 118 23.23 8.38 29.96
C SER A 118 21.77 8.51 29.53
N LEU A 119 21.15 9.69 29.71
CA LEU A 119 19.79 9.94 29.25
C LEU A 119 19.68 9.84 27.73
N ARG A 120 20.66 10.39 27.00
CA ARG A 120 20.69 10.28 25.53
C ARG A 120 20.80 8.83 25.08
N PHE A 121 21.58 7.99 25.75
CA PHE A 121 21.62 6.55 25.47
C PHE A 121 20.24 5.90 25.69
N VAL A 122 19.58 6.21 26.79
CA VAL A 122 18.24 5.67 27.11
C VAL A 122 17.22 6.01 26.02
N PHE A 123 17.24 7.23 25.49
CA PHE A 123 16.32 7.63 24.40
C PHE A 123 16.76 7.15 23.01
N LEU A 124 18.06 7.07 22.73
CA LEU A 124 18.57 6.65 21.43
C LEU A 124 18.14 5.22 21.06
N TRP A 125 18.05 4.32 22.03
CA TRP A 125 17.65 2.93 21.81
C TRP A 125 16.19 2.79 21.32
N PRO A 126 15.16 3.35 21.99
CA PRO A 126 13.80 3.39 21.46
C PRO A 126 13.71 4.01 20.06
N LEU A 127 14.44 5.09 19.79
CA LEU A 127 14.47 5.70 18.45
C LEU A 127 15.07 4.73 17.43
N ALA A 128 16.18 4.06 17.75
CA ALA A 128 16.78 3.05 16.91
C ALA A 128 15.83 1.88 16.65
N MET A 129 15.12 1.40 17.68
CA MET A 129 14.13 0.32 17.56
C MET A 129 12.98 0.72 16.64
N LEU A 130 12.45 1.94 16.77
CA LEU A 130 11.45 2.45 15.84
C LEU A 130 12.01 2.53 14.42
N ALA A 131 13.20 3.10 14.24
CA ALA A 131 13.84 3.22 12.92
C ALA A 131 14.09 1.85 12.26
N ILE A 132 14.56 0.85 13.03
CA ILE A 132 14.72 -0.54 12.58
C ILE A 132 13.36 -1.12 12.21
N TRP A 133 12.36 -0.95 13.08
CA TRP A 133 11.01 -1.45 12.87
C TRP A 133 10.41 -0.95 11.55
N VAL A 134 10.43 0.36 11.29
CA VAL A 134 9.90 0.90 10.02
C VAL A 134 10.76 0.52 8.81
N THR A 135 12.07 0.35 8.98
CA THR A 135 12.97 -0.05 7.90
C THR A 135 12.72 -1.49 7.47
N LEU A 136 12.45 -2.38 8.43
CA LEU A 136 12.19 -3.80 8.19
C LEU A 136 10.74 -4.10 7.84
N ALA A 137 9.80 -3.28 8.29
CA ALA A 137 8.38 -3.51 8.04
C ALA A 137 8.06 -3.55 6.54
N ASP A 138 7.20 -4.49 6.16
CA ASP A 138 6.54 -4.45 4.87
C ASP A 138 5.49 -3.35 4.86
N HIS A 139 5.44 -2.60 3.79
CA HIS A 139 4.40 -1.62 3.56
C HIS A 139 4.05 -1.62 2.06
N PRO A 140 2.79 -1.32 1.70
CA PRO A 140 2.44 -1.16 0.30
C PRO A 140 3.26 -0.03 -0.34
N PRO A 141 3.49 -0.05 -1.67
CA PRO A 141 4.13 1.06 -2.37
C PRO A 141 3.37 2.37 -2.10
N SER A 142 4.01 3.30 -1.40
CA SER A 142 3.39 4.54 -0.96
C SER A 142 4.43 5.63 -0.78
N ALA A 143 4.27 6.74 -1.50
CA ALA A 143 5.15 7.89 -1.35
C ALA A 143 5.14 8.42 0.10
N TYR A 144 3.97 8.46 0.73
CA TYR A 144 3.83 8.94 2.12
C TYR A 144 4.60 8.07 3.10
N VAL A 145 4.42 6.75 3.05
CA VAL A 145 5.12 5.82 3.95
C VAL A 145 6.63 5.95 3.80
N ARG A 146 7.12 6.05 2.56
CA ARG A 146 8.55 6.20 2.28
C ARG A 146 9.12 7.50 2.84
N GLN A 147 8.37 8.58 2.75
CA GLN A 147 8.76 9.86 3.36
C GLN A 147 8.79 9.76 4.89
N ALA A 148 7.79 9.12 5.51
CA ALA A 148 7.77 8.87 6.94
C ALA A 148 8.99 8.03 7.39
N VAL A 149 9.29 6.92 6.72
CA VAL A 149 10.46 6.07 7.01
C VAL A 149 11.76 6.88 6.92
N ARG A 150 11.94 7.68 5.86
CA ARG A 150 13.16 8.49 5.70
C ARG A 150 13.25 9.59 6.75
N CYS A 151 12.15 10.25 7.09
CA CYS A 151 12.11 11.25 8.17
C CYS A 151 12.49 10.61 9.51
N ILE A 152 11.98 9.42 9.83
CA ILE A 152 12.32 8.66 11.04
C ILE A 152 13.82 8.33 11.08
N ILE A 153 14.38 7.80 9.99
CA ILE A 153 15.83 7.49 9.89
C ILE A 153 16.66 8.76 10.03
N PHE A 154 16.24 9.86 9.39
CA PHE A 154 16.91 11.15 9.45
C PHE A 154 16.91 11.73 10.87
N ALA A 155 15.77 11.68 11.57
CA ALA A 155 15.65 12.10 12.97
C ALA A 155 16.55 11.27 13.91
N TRP A 156 16.54 9.94 13.75
CA TRP A 156 17.45 9.04 14.49
C TRP A 156 18.92 9.39 14.23
N PHE A 157 19.29 9.61 12.97
CA PHE A 157 20.66 9.97 12.60
C PHE A 157 21.11 11.27 13.26
N GLY A 158 20.25 12.29 13.30
CA GLY A 158 20.52 13.54 14.01
C GLY A 158 20.84 13.32 15.50
N LYS A 159 20.06 12.47 16.18
CA LYS A 159 20.30 12.11 17.60
C LYS A 159 21.54 11.25 17.80
N LEU A 160 21.86 10.37 16.84
CA LEU A 160 23.10 9.60 16.85
C LEU A 160 24.31 10.54 16.83
N ILE A 161 24.35 11.51 15.91
CA ILE A 161 25.44 12.50 15.81
C ILE A 161 25.52 13.35 17.08
N HIS A 162 24.38 13.79 17.62
CA HIS A 162 24.37 14.53 18.88
C HIS A 162 24.93 13.70 20.05
N THR A 163 24.66 12.40 20.07
CA THR A 163 25.17 11.48 21.11
C THR A 163 26.68 11.26 20.98
N ILE A 164 27.20 11.12 19.75
CA ILE A 164 28.64 11.07 19.49
C ILE A 164 29.30 12.34 20.02
N THR A 165 28.74 13.50 19.70
CA THR A 165 29.28 14.81 20.12
C THR A 165 29.42 14.90 21.63
N VAL A 166 28.35 14.59 22.36
CA VAL A 166 28.35 14.62 23.83
C VAL A 166 29.30 13.57 24.41
N THR A 167 29.46 12.41 23.76
CA THR A 167 30.42 11.39 24.18
C THR A 167 31.85 11.89 24.06
N VAL A 168 32.22 12.43 22.90
CA VAL A 168 33.54 13.02 22.66
C VAL A 168 33.80 14.13 23.66
N ASP A 169 32.84 15.02 23.87
CA ASP A 169 32.95 16.11 24.85
C ASP A 169 33.02 15.64 26.30
N SER A 170 32.53 14.44 26.60
CA SER A 170 32.62 13.84 27.95
C SER A 170 33.99 13.25 28.25
N CYS A 171 34.73 12.81 27.22
CA CYS A 171 35.87 11.91 27.40
C CYS A 171 37.20 12.46 26.88
N VAL A 172 37.20 13.35 25.87
CA VAL A 172 38.41 14.01 25.38
C VAL A 172 38.75 15.18 26.29
N VAL A 173 40.02 15.32 26.68
CA VAL A 173 40.55 16.50 27.38
C VAL A 173 40.78 17.60 26.35
N PRO A 174 39.97 18.66 26.32
CA PRO A 174 40.35 19.85 25.57
C PRO A 174 41.43 20.64 26.33
N ASP A 175 42.18 21.45 25.59
CA ASP A 175 42.97 22.53 26.19
C ASP A 175 42.00 23.52 26.85
N TYR A 176 41.91 23.48 28.17
CA TYR A 176 41.14 24.45 28.95
C TYR A 176 41.89 25.78 28.98
N ASN A 177 41.14 26.89 28.94
CA ASN A 177 41.77 28.18 29.24
C ASN A 177 42.21 28.24 30.72
N ASP A 178 42.95 29.28 31.09
CA ASP A 178 43.45 29.47 32.46
C ASP A 178 42.32 29.53 33.53
N GLU A 179 41.08 29.76 33.11
CA GLU A 179 39.89 29.75 33.99
C GLU A 179 39.29 28.33 34.16
N GLY A 180 39.88 27.31 33.56
CA GLY A 180 39.34 25.94 33.56
C GLY A 180 38.09 25.78 32.70
N VAL A 181 37.82 26.72 31.79
CA VAL A 181 36.69 26.74 30.86
C VAL A 181 37.17 26.33 29.48
N ARG A 182 36.46 25.39 28.86
CA ARG A 182 36.76 24.94 27.50
C ARG A 182 36.41 26.06 26.49
N PRO A 183 37.32 26.49 25.60
CA PRO A 183 36.97 27.38 24.51
C PRO A 183 35.96 26.70 23.57
N LEU A 184 35.00 27.47 23.06
CA LEU A 184 33.91 26.97 22.20
C LEU A 184 34.42 26.51 20.80
N ASP A 185 35.71 26.67 20.51
CA ASP A 185 36.32 26.59 19.18
C ASP A 185 36.80 25.17 18.81
N SER A 186 35.99 24.15 19.05
CA SER A 186 36.37 22.76 18.78
C SER A 186 35.37 22.07 17.88
N ASP A 187 35.84 21.10 17.10
CA ASP A 187 35.04 20.39 16.11
C ASP A 187 33.70 19.82 16.63
N SER A 188 33.57 19.64 17.95
CA SER A 188 32.31 19.25 18.60
C SER A 188 31.18 20.28 18.45
N ALA A 189 31.48 21.58 18.37
CA ALA A 189 30.47 22.60 18.11
C ALA A 189 29.79 22.37 16.74
N TYR A 190 30.54 21.94 15.72
CA TYR A 190 29.98 21.65 14.40
C TYR A 190 29.07 20.43 14.42
N PHE A 191 29.45 19.35 15.10
CA PHE A 191 28.60 18.16 15.20
C PHE A 191 27.33 18.41 16.03
N SER A 192 27.41 19.25 17.07
CA SER A 192 26.22 19.68 17.82
C SER A 192 25.26 20.48 16.92
N VAL A 193 25.79 21.44 16.13
CA VAL A 193 25.01 22.20 15.15
C VAL A 193 24.39 21.27 14.10
N PHE A 194 25.13 20.27 13.63
CA PHE A 194 24.60 19.25 12.71
C PHE A 194 23.42 18.50 13.32
N GLY A 195 23.59 17.98 14.53
CA GLY A 195 22.56 17.21 15.24
C GLY A 195 21.30 18.04 15.48
N ASN A 196 21.46 19.29 15.94
CA ASN A 196 20.35 20.22 16.15
C ASN A 196 19.66 20.60 14.83
N SER A 197 20.44 20.90 13.79
CA SER A 197 19.89 21.22 12.47
C SER A 197 19.09 20.05 11.89
N THR A 198 19.62 18.82 12.01
CA THR A 198 18.94 17.60 11.56
C THR A 198 17.62 17.40 12.29
N HIS A 199 17.61 17.63 13.61
CA HIS A 199 16.41 17.56 14.43
C HIS A 199 15.34 18.55 13.96
N PHE A 200 15.66 19.84 13.87
CA PHE A 200 14.72 20.87 13.45
C PHE A 200 14.21 20.68 12.01
N VAL A 201 15.07 20.20 11.10
CA VAL A 201 14.65 19.88 9.74
C VAL A 201 13.72 18.65 9.71
N ALA A 202 13.91 17.68 10.60
CA ALA A 202 12.97 16.58 10.77
C ALA A 202 11.59 17.08 11.25
N ASP A 203 11.54 18.08 12.14
CA ASP A 203 10.29 18.70 12.59
C ASP A 203 9.56 19.38 11.43
N VAL A 204 10.28 20.13 10.59
CA VAL A 204 9.72 20.71 9.36
C VAL A 204 9.15 19.63 8.44
N TRP A 205 9.90 18.54 8.26
CA TRP A 205 9.46 17.43 7.41
C TRP A 205 8.22 16.75 7.96
N PHE A 206 8.15 16.54 9.28
CA PHE A 206 6.97 16.03 9.96
C PHE A 206 5.74 16.93 9.71
N LEU A 207 5.87 18.25 9.91
CA LEU A 207 4.78 19.20 9.65
C LEU A 207 4.29 19.13 8.19
N GLN A 208 5.22 19.04 7.23
CA GLN A 208 4.87 18.88 5.82
C GLN A 208 4.06 17.61 5.58
N LEU A 209 4.44 16.48 6.20
CA LEU A 209 3.72 15.21 6.05
C LEU A 209 2.31 15.26 6.65
N VAL A 210 2.13 15.91 7.81
CA VAL A 210 0.80 16.12 8.41
C VAL A 210 -0.08 16.97 7.50
N VAL A 211 0.47 18.03 6.90
CA VAL A 211 -0.28 18.90 5.98
C VAL A 211 -0.61 18.17 4.67
N GLU A 212 0.31 17.39 4.11
CA GLU A 212 0.05 16.59 2.91
C GLU A 212 -1.10 15.58 3.14
N GLN A 213 -1.16 14.97 4.33
CA GLN A 213 -2.27 14.11 4.72
C GLN A 213 -3.60 14.86 4.79
N LEU A 214 -3.63 16.02 5.44
CA LEU A 214 -4.85 16.84 5.51
C LEU A 214 -5.33 17.28 4.13
N VAL A 215 -4.42 17.69 3.25
CA VAL A 215 -4.76 18.11 1.88
C VAL A 215 -5.33 16.93 1.08
N ALA A 216 -4.75 15.73 1.22
CA ALA A 216 -5.28 14.53 0.59
C ALA A 216 -6.68 14.18 1.10
N PHE A 217 -6.88 14.26 2.42
CA PHE A 217 -8.19 14.07 3.05
C PHE A 217 -9.23 15.09 2.55
N GLN A 218 -8.88 16.38 2.50
CA GLN A 218 -9.75 17.44 1.97
C GLN A 218 -10.12 17.20 0.50
N ALA A 219 -9.14 16.84 -0.33
CA ALA A 219 -9.38 16.65 -1.76
C ALA A 219 -10.44 15.57 -2.01
N ALA A 220 -10.47 14.52 -1.18
CA ALA A 220 -11.46 13.46 -1.29
C ALA A 220 -12.79 13.77 -0.58
N TYR A 221 -12.76 14.62 0.46
CA TYR A 221 -13.98 15.16 1.07
C TYR A 221 -14.82 16.02 0.09
N GLY A 222 -14.20 16.52 -0.99
CA GLY A 222 -14.88 17.23 -2.07
C GLY A 222 -15.15 18.71 -1.79
N GLU A 223 -15.00 19.16 -0.53
CA GLU A 223 -15.17 20.55 -0.11
C GLU A 223 -13.96 21.05 0.68
N SER A 224 -13.77 22.37 0.69
CA SER A 224 -12.74 22.97 1.53
C SER A 224 -13.10 22.78 3.00
N LEU A 225 -12.27 22.04 3.74
CA LEU A 225 -12.41 21.95 5.18
C LEU A 225 -12.10 23.31 5.79
N GLN A 226 -12.79 23.62 6.89
CA GLN A 226 -12.50 24.82 7.65
C GLN A 226 -11.04 24.80 8.10
N CYS A 227 -10.38 25.95 8.00
CA CYS A 227 -9.01 26.18 8.46
C CYS A 227 -7.88 25.54 7.63
N THR A 228 -8.12 24.73 6.59
CA THR A 228 -7.01 24.12 5.81
C THR A 228 -6.08 25.14 5.19
N SER A 229 -6.60 26.21 4.59
CA SER A 229 -5.78 27.30 4.05
C SER A 229 -4.93 27.95 5.14
N GLY A 230 -5.49 28.11 6.35
CA GLY A 230 -4.77 28.61 7.52
C GLY A 230 -3.67 27.66 7.98
N ILE A 231 -3.92 26.36 7.99
CA ILE A 231 -2.95 25.31 8.34
C ILE A 231 -1.79 25.27 7.32
N VAL A 232 -2.10 25.30 6.02
CA VAL A 232 -1.10 25.32 4.95
C VAL A 232 -0.27 26.61 5.00
N TRP A 233 -0.90 27.74 5.27
CA TRP A 233 -0.20 29.01 5.41
C TRP A 233 0.71 29.01 6.65
N LEU A 234 0.19 28.57 7.79
CA LEU A 234 0.93 28.53 9.06
C LEU A 234 2.12 27.57 8.98
N SER A 235 1.96 26.39 8.38
CA SER A 235 3.07 25.45 8.18
C SER A 235 4.17 26.06 7.31
N ARG A 236 3.81 26.75 6.22
CA ARG A 236 4.77 27.46 5.36
C ARG A 236 5.47 28.61 6.08
N LEU A 237 4.76 29.34 6.94
CA LEU A 237 5.33 30.40 7.76
C LEU A 237 6.33 29.86 8.79
N MET A 238 6.06 28.67 9.35
CA MET A 238 6.93 28.06 10.35
C MET A 238 8.24 27.51 9.78
N ILE A 239 8.28 27.09 8.51
CA ILE A 239 9.50 26.58 7.86
C ILE A 239 10.70 27.52 8.03
N PRO A 240 10.65 28.80 7.62
CA PRO A 240 11.78 29.71 7.78
C PRO A 240 12.11 29.98 9.25
N MET A 241 11.14 29.94 10.15
CA MET A 241 11.34 30.16 11.59
C MET A 241 12.09 28.99 12.24
N VAL A 242 11.71 27.75 11.93
CA VAL A 242 12.41 26.54 12.39
C VAL A 242 13.82 26.50 11.78
N THR A 243 13.94 26.87 10.51
CA THR A 243 15.22 26.98 9.80
C THR A 243 16.14 28.02 10.45
N MET A 244 15.60 29.17 10.82
CA MET A 244 16.34 30.21 11.55
C MET A 244 16.86 29.67 12.89
N GLN A 245 16.02 28.93 13.62
CA GLN A 245 16.38 28.30 14.89
C GLN A 245 17.50 27.27 14.75
N ALA A 246 17.41 26.43 13.71
CA ALA A 246 18.40 25.40 13.40
C ALA A 246 19.81 25.97 13.24
N PHE A 247 19.92 27.19 12.73
CA PHE A 247 21.18 27.80 12.33
C PHE A 247 21.77 28.77 13.35
N GLY A 248 21.15 28.95 14.52
CA GLY A 248 21.75 29.66 15.65
C GLY A 248 22.21 31.11 15.39
N VAL A 249 21.82 31.75 14.27
CA VAL A 249 22.27 33.11 13.86
C VAL A 249 21.42 34.19 14.52
N ILE A 250 21.07 34.00 15.79
CA ILE A 250 20.02 34.78 16.43
C ILE A 250 20.52 35.30 17.77
N SER A 251 20.25 36.57 18.07
CA SER A 251 20.44 37.09 19.42
C SER A 251 19.54 36.32 20.41
N ARG A 252 19.94 36.17 21.67
CA ARG A 252 19.17 35.40 22.67
C ARG A 252 17.70 35.85 22.77
N VAL A 253 17.46 37.17 22.67
CA VAL A 253 16.11 37.75 22.66
C VAL A 253 15.30 37.24 21.47
N VAL A 254 15.88 37.25 20.27
CA VAL A 254 15.19 36.83 19.05
C VAL A 254 15.04 35.29 19.05
N ALA A 255 15.97 34.53 19.63
CA ALA A 255 15.84 33.08 19.77
C ALA A 255 14.66 32.70 20.69
N LEU A 256 14.52 33.39 21.83
CA LEU A 256 13.35 33.23 22.71
C LEU A 256 12.05 33.63 21.98
N GLY A 257 12.04 34.80 21.35
CA GLY A 257 10.88 35.28 20.60
C GLY A 257 10.44 34.28 19.53
N ASN A 258 11.39 33.77 18.75
CA ASN A 258 11.15 32.76 17.73
C ASN A 258 10.64 31.45 18.32
N SER A 259 11.23 30.95 19.40
CA SER A 259 10.76 29.76 20.13
C SER A 259 9.33 29.90 20.64
N ILE A 260 8.96 31.05 21.20
CA ILE A 260 7.59 31.32 21.66
C ILE A 260 6.65 31.33 20.46
N MET A 261 6.99 32.03 19.38
CA MET A 261 6.15 32.09 18.19
C MET A 261 6.00 30.73 17.51
N LEU A 262 7.07 29.92 17.42
CA LEU A 262 7.02 28.56 16.92
C LEU A 262 6.11 27.68 17.77
N SER A 263 6.21 27.77 19.09
CA SER A 263 5.36 27.03 20.02
C SER A 263 3.89 27.41 19.86
N LEU A 264 3.58 28.71 19.79
CA LEU A 264 2.23 29.21 19.52
C LEU A 264 1.74 28.79 18.13
N GLY A 265 2.64 28.76 17.13
CA GLY A 265 2.37 28.28 15.79
C GLY A 265 1.98 26.80 15.77
N VAL A 266 2.75 25.93 16.44
CA VAL A 266 2.42 24.50 16.57
C VAL A 266 1.08 24.32 17.30
N VAL A 267 0.88 24.98 18.46
CA VAL A 267 -0.37 24.90 19.23
C VAL A 267 -1.56 25.33 18.38
N SER A 268 -1.43 26.45 17.66
CA SER A 268 -2.47 26.95 16.76
C SER A 268 -2.73 25.94 15.65
N MET A 269 -1.69 25.38 15.03
CA MET A 269 -1.81 24.37 13.99
C MET A 269 -2.53 23.11 14.51
N CYS A 270 -2.20 22.60 15.71
CA CYS A 270 -2.92 21.48 16.33
C CYS A 270 -4.40 21.78 16.52
N PHE A 271 -4.70 22.97 17.05
CA PHE A 271 -6.08 23.38 17.27
C PHE A 271 -6.86 23.45 15.94
N LEU A 272 -6.26 24.04 14.90
CA LEU A 272 -6.85 24.11 13.57
C LEU A 272 -6.99 22.72 12.94
N LEU A 273 -6.01 21.83 13.08
CA LEU A 273 -6.08 20.43 12.61
C LEU A 273 -7.22 19.69 13.29
N CYS A 274 -7.32 19.77 14.62
CA CYS A 274 -8.43 19.19 15.36
C CYS A 274 -9.76 19.74 14.85
N ARG A 275 -9.90 21.05 14.67
CA ARG A 275 -11.12 21.66 14.11
C ARG A 275 -11.44 21.19 12.70
N ALA A 276 -10.44 21.11 11.81
CA ALA A 276 -10.62 20.64 10.44
C ALA A 276 -11.14 19.20 10.40
N TYR A 277 -10.65 18.33 11.28
CA TYR A 277 -11.11 16.95 11.40
C TYR A 277 -12.45 16.80 12.16
N MET A 278 -12.80 17.71 13.06
CA MET A 278 -14.06 17.64 13.81
C MET A 278 -15.30 17.84 12.93
N VAL A 279 -15.21 18.61 11.85
CA VAL A 279 -16.32 18.81 10.91
C VAL A 279 -16.80 17.49 10.30
N PRO A 280 -15.96 16.74 9.55
CA PRO A 280 -16.36 15.44 8.99
C PRO A 280 -16.69 14.42 10.08
N TYR A 281 -15.97 14.43 11.21
CA TYR A 281 -16.26 13.55 12.34
C TYR A 281 -17.68 13.72 12.89
N ASN A 282 -18.15 14.96 13.03
CA ASN A 282 -19.51 15.24 13.48
C ASN A 282 -20.57 14.77 12.47
N TYR A 283 -20.30 14.86 11.17
CA TYR A 283 -21.20 14.30 10.15
C TYR A 283 -21.25 12.78 10.20
N LEU A 284 -20.11 12.11 10.40
CA LEU A 284 -20.06 10.65 10.58
C LEU A 284 -20.90 10.22 11.81
N LEU A 285 -20.77 10.92 12.94
CA LEU A 285 -21.57 10.67 14.13
C LEU A 285 -23.06 10.90 13.93
N LYS A 286 -23.45 11.96 13.20
CA LYS A 286 -24.85 12.24 12.88
C LYS A 286 -25.43 11.17 11.95
N ALA A 287 -24.67 10.77 10.93
CA ALA A 287 -25.07 9.73 9.99
C ALA A 287 -25.32 8.39 10.70
N GLN A 288 -24.50 8.01 11.68
CA GLN A 288 -24.76 6.82 12.51
C GLN A 288 -26.07 6.89 13.31
N LYS A 289 -26.43 8.08 13.81
CA LYS A 289 -27.66 8.26 14.59
C LYS A 289 -28.93 8.24 13.74
N LEU A 290 -28.84 8.71 12.50
CA LEU A 290 -29.98 8.73 11.58
C LEU A 290 -30.42 7.32 11.17
N ASP A 291 -29.50 6.36 11.16
CA ASP A 291 -29.72 5.05 10.54
C ASP A 291 -30.16 3.97 11.53
N VAL A 292 -30.40 4.25 12.82
CA VAL A 292 -30.71 3.22 13.83
C VAL A 292 -31.94 2.35 13.50
N ASN A 293 -32.79 2.79 12.57
CA ASN A 293 -34.04 2.10 12.22
C ASN A 293 -34.02 1.31 10.88
N ASN A 294 -32.94 1.33 10.10
CA ASN A 294 -32.91 0.70 8.76
C ASN A 294 -31.83 -0.40 8.64
N ALA A 295 -32.08 -1.45 7.84
CA ALA A 295 -31.08 -2.50 7.57
C ALA A 295 -29.82 -1.98 6.83
N LEU A 296 -29.92 -0.85 6.13
CA LEU A 296 -28.78 -0.13 5.51
C LEU A 296 -27.76 0.39 6.55
N SER A 297 -28.17 0.45 7.82
CA SER A 297 -27.42 0.96 8.97
C SER A 297 -26.18 0.18 9.32
N ALA A 298 -26.21 -1.15 9.26
CA ALA A 298 -25.08 -1.96 9.71
C ALA A 298 -23.83 -1.75 8.84
N GLU A 299 -24.01 -1.51 7.55
CA GLU A 299 -22.89 -1.22 6.64
C GLU A 299 -22.38 0.21 6.83
N LEU A 300 -23.30 1.19 6.88
CA LEU A 300 -22.94 2.59 7.14
C LEU A 300 -22.24 2.75 8.50
N GLU A 301 -22.71 2.06 9.53
CA GLU A 301 -22.10 2.03 10.86
C GLU A 301 -20.68 1.49 10.80
N LYS A 302 -20.43 0.41 10.05
CA LYS A 302 -19.08 -0.13 9.85
C LYS A 302 -18.17 0.87 9.13
N GLU A 303 -18.64 1.51 8.05
CA GLU A 303 -17.87 2.51 7.30
C GLU A 303 -17.55 3.75 8.12
N THR A 304 -18.55 4.30 8.79
CA THR A 304 -18.40 5.48 9.66
C THR A 304 -17.53 5.17 10.87
N THR A 305 -17.67 4.00 11.49
CA THR A 305 -16.80 3.57 12.61
C THR A 305 -15.35 3.37 12.15
N PHE A 306 -15.14 2.83 10.95
CA PHE A 306 -13.82 2.78 10.34
C PHE A 306 -13.25 4.19 10.11
N ALA A 307 -14.01 5.06 9.46
CA ALA A 307 -13.59 6.43 9.18
C ALA A 307 -13.25 7.22 10.44
N MET A 308 -14.11 7.17 11.46
CA MET A 308 -13.89 7.79 12.76
C MET A 308 -12.62 7.29 13.44
N ARG A 309 -12.34 5.98 13.41
CA ARG A 309 -11.10 5.42 13.97
C ARG A 309 -9.86 5.96 13.28
N ILE A 310 -9.88 6.11 11.95
CA ILE A 310 -8.74 6.67 11.20
C ILE A 310 -8.56 8.17 11.49
N ILE A 311 -9.65 8.95 11.55
CA ILE A 311 -9.61 10.38 11.94
C ILE A 311 -9.00 10.52 13.33
N HIS A 312 -9.49 9.74 14.30
CA HIS A 312 -8.98 9.77 15.67
C HIS A 312 -7.49 9.38 15.75
N LYS A 313 -7.08 8.35 15.00
CA LYS A 313 -5.67 7.96 14.91
C LYS A 313 -4.79 9.08 14.33
N SER A 314 -5.27 9.77 13.30
CA SER A 314 -4.56 10.91 12.68
C SER A 314 -4.43 12.10 13.63
N GLN A 315 -5.51 12.45 14.33
CA GLN A 315 -5.53 13.50 15.36
C GLN A 315 -4.58 13.18 16.52
N LEU A 316 -4.64 11.95 17.05
CA LEU A 316 -3.77 11.51 18.14
C LEU A 316 -2.30 11.52 17.71
N GLY A 317 -1.99 10.99 16.52
CA GLY A 317 -0.64 11.08 15.96
C GLY A 317 -0.16 12.52 15.86
N SER A 318 -0.96 13.41 15.28
CA SER A 318 -0.61 14.83 15.11
C SER A 318 -0.37 15.51 16.46
N LEU A 319 -1.19 15.21 17.46
CA LEU A 319 -1.06 15.74 18.82
C LEU A 319 0.22 15.25 19.49
N VAL A 320 0.53 13.95 19.43
CA VAL A 320 1.74 13.36 20.04
C VAL A 320 3.01 14.01 19.47
N GLY A 321 3.12 14.12 18.14
CA GLY A 321 4.27 14.76 17.50
C GLY A 321 4.38 16.24 17.86
N SER A 322 3.26 16.95 17.85
CA SER A 322 3.24 18.39 18.10
C SER A 322 3.52 18.76 19.56
N CYS A 323 3.05 17.95 20.53
CA CYS A 323 3.39 18.13 21.95
C CYS A 323 4.90 18.02 22.17
N GLY A 324 5.56 17.09 21.48
CA GLY A 324 7.01 16.99 21.44
C GLY A 324 7.67 18.30 21.00
N MET A 325 7.25 18.80 19.83
CA MET A 325 7.83 20.01 19.24
C MET A 325 7.65 21.25 20.13
N ILE A 326 6.46 21.41 20.73
CA ILE A 326 6.17 22.52 21.65
C ILE A 326 7.14 22.49 22.83
N LEU A 327 7.32 21.32 23.45
CA LEU A 327 8.23 21.17 24.59
C LEU A 327 9.69 21.46 24.19
N ALA A 328 10.13 21.00 23.01
CA ALA A 328 11.47 21.27 22.50
C ALA A 328 11.69 22.76 22.22
N PHE A 329 10.77 23.43 21.51
CA PHE A 329 10.89 24.85 21.18
C PHE A 329 10.91 25.74 22.41
N LEU A 330 10.01 25.51 23.38
CA LEU A 330 9.99 26.25 24.64
C LEU A 330 11.27 26.04 25.44
N SER A 331 11.73 24.79 25.55
CA SER A 331 12.94 24.47 26.32
C SER A 331 14.18 25.11 25.70
N PHE A 332 14.28 25.11 24.37
CA PHE A 332 15.38 25.76 23.66
C PHE A 332 15.39 27.28 23.93
N GLY A 333 14.24 27.95 23.74
CA GLY A 333 14.17 29.41 23.89
C GLY A 333 14.41 29.88 25.32
N LEU A 334 13.86 29.16 26.31
CA LEU A 334 14.05 29.46 27.73
C LEU A 334 15.50 29.21 28.19
N GLY A 335 16.12 28.13 27.67
CA GLY A 335 17.51 27.79 27.94
C GLY A 335 18.48 28.88 27.48
N ASP A 336 18.25 29.45 26.30
CA ASP A 336 19.11 30.50 25.74
C ASP A 336 18.93 31.87 26.42
N TYR A 337 17.73 32.20 26.91
CA TYR A 337 17.41 33.55 27.38
C TYR A 337 17.46 33.75 28.90
N ILE A 338 16.75 32.93 29.70
CA ILE A 338 16.48 33.26 31.11
C ILE A 338 17.61 32.78 32.03
N LEU A 339 18.20 31.62 31.76
CA LEU A 339 19.06 30.92 32.73
C LEU A 339 20.30 30.29 32.09
N PRO A 340 21.13 31.06 31.36
CA PRO A 340 22.41 30.55 30.90
C PRO A 340 23.20 30.15 32.15
N LYS A 341 23.46 28.85 32.34
CA LYS A 341 24.17 28.19 33.47
C LYS A 341 23.32 27.51 34.55
N SER A 342 21.99 27.41 34.44
CA SER A 342 21.25 26.52 35.35
C SER A 342 21.32 25.06 34.91
N LYS A 343 21.92 24.20 35.74
CA LYS A 343 22.03 22.75 35.50
C LYS A 343 20.68 22.08 35.22
N ALA A 344 19.65 22.52 35.95
CA ALA A 344 18.30 21.98 35.82
C ALA A 344 17.71 22.24 34.42
N TRP A 345 17.93 23.43 33.86
CA TRP A 345 17.39 23.80 32.56
C TRP A 345 18.06 23.07 31.40
N TYR A 346 19.39 22.88 31.49
CA TYR A 346 20.09 22.05 30.51
C TYR A 346 19.51 20.63 30.48
N LEU A 347 19.29 20.03 31.66
CA LEU A 347 18.67 18.70 31.76
C LEU A 347 17.25 18.67 31.19
N ILE A 348 16.44 19.70 31.46
CA ILE A 348 15.09 19.84 30.89
C ILE A 348 15.17 19.85 29.36
N TRP A 349 16.06 20.65 28.77
CA TRP A 349 16.26 20.72 27.32
C TRP A 349 16.67 19.37 26.71
N VAL A 350 17.59 18.65 27.35
CA VAL A 350 17.99 17.30 26.93
C VAL A 350 16.77 16.38 26.87
N VAL A 351 15.99 16.35 27.95
CA VAL A 351 14.82 15.47 28.04
C VAL A 351 13.77 15.85 27.00
N THR A 352 13.40 17.13 26.92
CA THR A 352 12.35 17.58 25.99
C THR A 352 12.74 17.39 24.53
N SER A 353 14.00 17.65 24.16
CA SER A 353 14.47 17.41 22.79
C SER A 353 14.48 15.92 22.41
N ASN A 354 14.71 15.00 23.35
CA ASN A 354 14.60 13.56 23.08
C ASN A 354 13.14 13.08 23.05
N VAL A 355 12.30 13.61 23.95
CA VAL A 355 10.84 13.36 23.95
C VAL A 355 10.23 13.82 22.62
N ASP A 356 10.69 14.94 22.07
CA ASP A 356 10.24 15.44 20.79
C ASP A 356 10.50 14.47 19.64
N SER A 357 11.75 14.02 19.47
CA SER A 357 12.05 13.02 18.44
C SER A 357 11.29 11.71 18.62
N LEU A 358 11.07 11.28 19.86
CA LEU A 358 10.24 10.11 20.13
C LEU A 358 8.78 10.36 19.74
N GLY A 359 8.24 11.54 20.05
CA GLY A 359 6.89 11.97 19.69
C GLY A 359 6.70 12.01 18.18
N ILE A 360 7.61 12.63 17.43
CA ILE A 360 7.58 12.70 15.96
C ILE A 360 7.67 11.31 15.34
N MET A 361 8.64 10.49 15.76
CA MET A 361 8.81 9.15 15.18
C MET A 361 7.62 8.25 15.48
N SER A 362 7.08 8.30 16.70
CA SER A 362 5.86 7.56 17.08
C SER A 362 4.65 8.03 16.28
N SER A 363 4.50 9.34 16.11
CA SER A 363 3.44 9.94 15.28
C SER A 363 3.48 9.46 13.84
N LEU A 364 4.66 9.51 13.20
CA LEU A 364 4.86 9.04 11.83
C LEU A 364 4.61 7.54 11.69
N VAL A 365 5.00 6.73 12.67
CA VAL A 365 4.65 5.29 12.70
C VAL A 365 3.13 5.11 12.77
N MET A 366 2.43 5.85 13.64
CA MET A 366 0.98 5.78 13.75
C MET A 366 0.28 6.21 12.44
N GLN A 367 0.75 7.28 11.80
CA GLN A 367 0.13 7.87 10.61
C GLN A 367 0.49 7.16 9.29
N SER A 368 1.64 6.49 9.22
CA SER A 368 2.09 5.80 8.01
C SER A 368 1.27 4.57 7.66
N GLY A 369 0.59 3.96 8.63
CA GLY A 369 -0.12 2.70 8.40
C GLY A 369 0.83 1.51 8.15
N VAL A 370 2.13 1.69 8.45
CA VAL A 370 3.11 0.60 8.46
C VAL A 370 2.63 -0.45 9.45
N LYS A 371 2.57 -1.70 9.00
CA LYS A 371 2.26 -2.87 9.84
C LYS A 371 3.42 -3.84 9.67
N ILE A 372 3.97 -4.35 10.76
CA ILE A 372 4.81 -5.54 10.64
C ILE A 372 3.86 -6.69 10.30
N LYS A 373 3.90 -7.13 9.03
CA LYS A 373 3.49 -8.49 8.68
C LYS A 373 4.53 -9.43 9.27
N CYS A 374 4.50 -9.63 10.59
CA CYS A 374 4.96 -10.88 11.17
C CYS A 374 3.92 -11.87 10.67
N ARG A 375 4.05 -12.35 9.42
CA ARG A 375 3.29 -13.48 8.93
C ARG A 375 3.67 -14.55 9.94
N PRO A 376 2.81 -14.88 10.93
CA PRO A 376 3.14 -15.97 11.81
C PRO A 376 3.27 -17.11 10.82
N ARG A 377 4.40 -17.81 10.83
CA ARG A 377 4.46 -19.09 10.17
C ARG A 377 3.46 -19.91 10.96
N THR A 378 2.19 -19.92 10.53
CA THR A 378 1.07 -20.48 11.26
C THR A 378 1.26 -21.97 11.27
N GLY A 379 2.04 -22.45 12.24
CA GLY A 379 1.95 -23.80 12.73
C GLY A 379 0.60 -23.95 13.45
N SER A 380 -0.36 -24.49 12.72
CA SER A 380 -1.12 -25.68 13.14
C SER A 380 -2.02 -25.66 14.39
N THR A 381 -2.75 -24.59 14.72
CA THR A 381 -3.79 -24.70 15.78
C THR A 381 -5.22 -24.38 15.37
N SER A 382 -5.47 -23.63 14.28
CA SER A 382 -6.82 -23.55 13.66
C SER A 382 -6.95 -24.35 12.36
N GLU A 383 -5.94 -25.19 12.05
CA GLU A 383 -5.90 -26.03 10.86
C GLU A 383 -7.02 -27.08 10.80
N GLY A 384 -7.69 -27.42 11.92
CA GLY A 384 -8.63 -28.53 11.97
C GLY A 384 -9.82 -28.41 11.02
N GLY A 385 -10.49 -27.25 10.97
CA GLY A 385 -11.62 -27.01 10.07
C GLY A 385 -11.21 -26.70 8.64
N LEU A 386 -10.12 -25.94 8.45
CA LEU A 386 -9.66 -25.52 7.12
C LEU A 386 -8.96 -26.66 6.36
N LYS A 387 -8.16 -27.49 7.05
CA LYS A 387 -7.65 -28.74 6.48
C LYS A 387 -8.80 -29.67 6.15
N LEU A 388 -9.88 -29.71 6.93
CA LEU A 388 -11.05 -30.54 6.60
C LEU A 388 -11.69 -30.06 5.28
N PHE A 389 -11.79 -28.76 5.02
CA PHE A 389 -12.29 -28.24 3.75
C PHE A 389 -11.36 -28.58 2.57
N ALA A 390 -10.06 -28.32 2.69
CA ALA A 390 -9.07 -28.65 1.65
C ALA A 390 -8.95 -30.17 1.41
N LEU A 391 -8.92 -30.97 2.49
CA LEU A 391 -8.95 -32.44 2.42
C LEU A 391 -10.29 -32.97 1.92
N ASN A 392 -11.42 -32.31 2.15
CA ASN A 392 -12.71 -32.71 1.58
C ASN A 392 -12.77 -32.38 0.10
N LEU A 393 -12.21 -31.24 -0.34
CA LEU A 393 -12.07 -30.94 -1.76
C LEU A 393 -11.20 -31.98 -2.48
N GLU A 394 -10.08 -32.37 -1.87
CA GLU A 394 -9.16 -33.39 -2.37
C GLU A 394 -9.77 -34.81 -2.25
N ARG A 395 -10.52 -35.10 -1.17
CA ARG A 395 -11.24 -36.37 -0.97
C ARG A 395 -12.39 -36.55 -1.93
N THR A 396 -13.11 -35.50 -2.33
CA THR A 396 -14.26 -35.68 -3.24
C THR A 396 -13.80 -36.12 -4.64
N ALA A 397 -12.60 -35.71 -5.08
CA ALA A 397 -11.99 -36.19 -6.31
C ALA A 397 -11.52 -37.65 -6.22
N THR A 398 -11.11 -38.13 -5.03
CA THR A 398 -10.64 -39.51 -4.80
C THR A 398 -11.73 -40.48 -4.36
N HIS A 399 -12.80 -40.03 -3.69
CA HIS A 399 -13.85 -40.90 -3.16
C HIS A 399 -14.77 -41.50 -4.24
N CYS A 400 -14.79 -40.97 -5.46
CA CYS A 400 -15.45 -41.65 -6.58
C CYS A 400 -14.73 -42.96 -6.99
N PHE A 401 -13.48 -43.17 -6.57
CA PHE A 401 -12.62 -44.22 -7.11
C PHE A 401 -11.71 -44.88 -6.05
N ASN A 402 -12.29 -45.38 -4.95
CA ASN A 402 -11.51 -46.15 -3.98
C ASN A 402 -11.69 -47.66 -4.21
N GLY A 403 -10.61 -48.36 -4.61
CA GLY A 403 -10.41 -49.79 -4.29
C GLY A 403 -9.84 -50.71 -5.38
N ALA A 404 -9.88 -50.33 -6.65
CA ALA A 404 -9.21 -51.05 -7.75
C ALA A 404 -8.53 -50.02 -8.65
N LYS A 405 -7.64 -50.44 -9.56
CA LYS A 405 -7.21 -49.59 -10.69
C LYS A 405 -8.46 -49.19 -11.48
N ASP A 406 -9.14 -48.12 -11.06
CA ASP A 406 -10.30 -47.62 -11.75
C ASP A 406 -9.77 -46.81 -12.93
N GLU A 407 -9.87 -47.38 -14.13
CA GLU A 407 -9.46 -46.74 -15.39
C GLU A 407 -10.00 -45.31 -15.50
N ARG A 408 -11.16 -45.02 -14.87
CA ARG A 408 -11.76 -43.68 -14.83
C ARG A 408 -10.97 -42.66 -14.02
N ALA A 409 -10.27 -43.10 -12.96
CA ALA A 409 -9.41 -42.21 -12.18
C ALA A 409 -8.15 -41.83 -12.98
N GLU A 410 -7.57 -42.77 -13.71
CA GLU A 410 -6.42 -42.53 -14.58
C GLU A 410 -6.81 -41.59 -15.74
N GLU A 411 -7.96 -41.83 -16.37
CA GLU A 411 -8.52 -40.96 -17.41
C GLU A 411 -8.84 -39.54 -16.90
N TRP A 412 -9.34 -39.42 -15.67
CA TRP A 412 -9.55 -38.11 -15.03
C TRP A 412 -8.24 -37.36 -14.86
N GLN A 413 -7.21 -38.00 -14.31
CA GLN A 413 -5.91 -37.38 -14.07
C GLN A 413 -5.18 -37.05 -15.38
N GLU A 414 -5.27 -37.90 -16.39
CA GLU A 414 -4.76 -37.60 -17.73
C GLU A 414 -5.43 -36.35 -18.31
N LYS A 415 -6.76 -36.23 -18.16
CA LYS A 415 -7.50 -35.05 -18.61
C LYS A 415 -7.14 -33.78 -17.82
N VAL A 416 -6.91 -33.89 -16.51
CA VAL A 416 -6.44 -32.78 -15.67
C VAL A 416 -5.05 -32.30 -16.11
N ALA A 417 -4.12 -33.24 -16.35
CA ALA A 417 -2.77 -32.94 -16.81
C ALA A 417 -2.77 -32.30 -18.22
N ASP A 418 -3.54 -32.86 -19.15
CA ASP A 418 -3.78 -32.30 -20.48
C ASP A 418 -4.30 -30.86 -20.38
N LEU A 419 -5.33 -30.61 -19.57
CA LEU A 419 -5.91 -29.28 -19.38
C LEU A 419 -4.91 -28.27 -18.79
N ALA A 420 -4.07 -28.71 -17.84
CA ALA A 420 -3.03 -27.89 -17.21
C ALA A 420 -1.93 -27.42 -18.18
N LEU A 421 -1.71 -28.15 -19.28
CA LEU A 421 -0.70 -27.83 -20.29
C LEU A 421 -1.20 -26.83 -21.34
N ARG A 422 -2.51 -26.67 -21.50
CA ARG A 422 -3.12 -25.74 -22.47
C ARG A 422 -3.02 -24.32 -21.94
N ARG A 423 -2.22 -23.47 -22.57
CA ARG A 423 -1.98 -22.08 -22.13
C ARG A 423 -1.79 -21.15 -23.31
N VAL A 424 -2.10 -19.87 -23.11
CA VAL A 424 -1.84 -18.80 -24.10
C VAL A 424 -0.76 -17.87 -23.57
N SER A 425 0.16 -17.43 -24.45
CA SER A 425 1.17 -16.45 -24.07
C SER A 425 0.61 -15.03 -24.13
N VAL A 426 1.26 -14.09 -23.44
CA VAL A 426 0.97 -12.65 -23.54
C VAL A 426 1.03 -12.17 -24.99
N GLU A 427 2.04 -12.60 -25.74
CA GLU A 427 2.20 -12.29 -27.16
C GLU A 427 0.99 -12.77 -27.98
N VAL A 428 0.61 -14.04 -27.81
CA VAL A 428 -0.54 -14.64 -28.51
C VAL A 428 -1.84 -13.93 -28.14
N LEU A 429 -2.06 -13.64 -26.87
CA LEU A 429 -3.27 -12.95 -26.40
C LEU A 429 -3.37 -11.54 -26.97
N LEU A 430 -2.28 -10.78 -26.97
CA LEU A 430 -2.24 -9.45 -27.53
C LEU A 430 -2.44 -9.48 -29.05
N HIS A 431 -1.76 -10.39 -29.76
CA HIS A 431 -1.97 -10.55 -31.20
C HIS A 431 -3.43 -10.90 -31.53
N PHE A 432 -4.03 -11.83 -30.80
CA PHE A 432 -5.44 -12.18 -30.94
C PHE A 432 -6.36 -10.97 -30.74
N PHE A 433 -6.12 -10.17 -29.69
CA PHE A 433 -6.91 -8.96 -29.43
C PHE A 433 -6.83 -7.95 -30.58
N LEU A 434 -5.66 -7.80 -31.21
CA LEU A 434 -5.44 -6.85 -32.31
C LEU A 434 -6.09 -7.27 -33.63
N GLN A 435 -6.47 -8.53 -33.76
CA GLN A 435 -7.26 -9.00 -34.89
C GLN A 435 -8.74 -8.60 -34.76
N LEU A 436 -9.24 -8.40 -33.54
CA LEU A 436 -10.65 -8.08 -33.31
C LEU A 436 -11.05 -6.75 -33.94
N GLY A 437 -12.20 -6.73 -34.62
CA GLY A 437 -12.71 -5.58 -35.36
C GLY A 437 -12.20 -5.48 -36.80
N GLN A 438 -11.33 -6.40 -37.25
CA GLN A 438 -10.99 -6.54 -38.67
C GLN A 438 -12.11 -7.27 -39.43
N GLU A 439 -12.12 -7.15 -40.76
CA GLU A 439 -13.20 -7.63 -41.63
C GLU A 439 -13.44 -9.14 -41.53
N ASP A 440 -12.38 -9.92 -41.31
CA ASP A 440 -12.41 -11.37 -41.14
C ASP A 440 -12.44 -11.82 -39.67
N ALA A 441 -12.46 -10.87 -38.72
CA ALA A 441 -12.21 -11.12 -37.32
C ALA A 441 -13.15 -10.32 -36.40
N MET A 442 -14.44 -10.71 -36.39
CA MET A 442 -15.53 -10.06 -35.64
C MET A 442 -15.59 -8.54 -35.91
N PRO A 443 -16.04 -8.11 -37.11
CA PRO A 443 -16.03 -6.71 -37.54
C PRO A 443 -16.78 -5.75 -36.61
N HIS A 444 -17.80 -6.25 -35.91
CA HIS A 444 -18.62 -5.49 -34.98
C HIS A 444 -18.05 -5.40 -33.56
N PHE A 445 -16.81 -5.89 -33.32
CA PHE A 445 -16.19 -5.83 -32.01
C PHE A 445 -16.08 -4.39 -31.50
N ASP A 446 -16.59 -4.15 -30.29
CA ASP A 446 -16.48 -2.88 -29.58
C ASP A 446 -15.78 -3.12 -28.24
N THR A 447 -14.58 -2.57 -28.09
CA THR A 447 -13.77 -2.62 -26.86
C THR A 447 -14.51 -2.19 -25.59
N LYS A 448 -15.58 -1.40 -25.69
CA LYS A 448 -16.36 -0.90 -24.56
C LYS A 448 -17.60 -1.73 -24.24
N LYS A 449 -18.01 -2.64 -25.14
CA LYS A 449 -19.28 -3.39 -25.03
C LYS A 449 -19.07 -4.89 -25.14
N SER A 450 -18.31 -5.34 -26.15
CA SER A 450 -18.13 -6.76 -26.44
C SER A 450 -17.57 -7.51 -25.22
N THR A 451 -18.31 -8.52 -24.82
CA THR A 451 -17.99 -9.39 -23.69
C THR A 451 -17.09 -10.54 -24.13
N THR A 452 -16.52 -11.24 -23.15
CA THR A 452 -15.75 -12.45 -23.43
C THR A 452 -16.63 -13.53 -24.08
N ASN A 453 -17.92 -13.61 -23.73
CA ASN A 453 -18.86 -14.53 -24.37
C ASN A 453 -19.03 -14.25 -25.87
N ASP A 454 -19.18 -12.97 -26.25
CA ASP A 454 -19.29 -12.57 -27.65
C ASP A 454 -18.05 -12.99 -28.43
N VAL A 455 -16.86 -12.68 -27.90
CA VAL A 455 -15.56 -13.02 -28.51
C VAL A 455 -15.36 -14.53 -28.60
N VAL A 456 -15.78 -15.30 -27.59
CA VAL A 456 -15.68 -16.77 -27.63
C VAL A 456 -16.51 -17.34 -28.79
N ARG A 457 -17.73 -16.83 -28.97
CA ARG A 457 -18.67 -17.32 -30.00
C ARG A 457 -18.31 -16.87 -31.41
N HIS A 458 -17.89 -15.61 -31.56
CA HIS A 458 -17.58 -15.04 -32.87
C HIS A 458 -16.14 -15.29 -33.33
N MET A 459 -15.19 -15.52 -32.42
CA MET A 459 -13.77 -15.64 -32.78
C MET A 459 -13.12 -16.91 -32.29
N VAL A 460 -13.23 -17.23 -31.00
CA VAL A 460 -12.49 -18.39 -30.45
C VAL A 460 -12.98 -19.69 -31.08
N ILE A 461 -14.30 -19.96 -31.05
CA ILE A 461 -14.89 -21.19 -31.61
C ILE A 461 -14.62 -21.31 -33.13
N PRO A 462 -14.93 -20.31 -33.98
CA PRO A 462 -14.62 -20.42 -35.41
C PRO A 462 -13.13 -20.66 -35.67
N ASN A 463 -12.26 -19.91 -34.97
CA ASN A 463 -10.82 -20.03 -35.15
C ASN A 463 -10.20 -21.18 -34.37
N SER A 464 -10.94 -22.02 -33.65
CA SER A 464 -10.45 -23.26 -33.03
C SER A 464 -10.94 -24.53 -33.74
N ARG A 465 -11.78 -24.38 -34.76
CA ARG A 465 -12.27 -25.48 -35.60
C ARG A 465 -11.15 -26.03 -36.49
N ASP A 466 -11.21 -27.34 -36.74
CA ASP A 466 -10.34 -28.08 -37.65
C ASP A 466 -11.18 -29.07 -38.47
N GLY A 467 -11.62 -28.61 -39.66
CA GLY A 467 -12.58 -29.33 -40.49
C GLY A 467 -13.92 -29.55 -39.77
N ARG A 468 -14.29 -30.83 -39.58
CA ARG A 468 -15.51 -31.21 -38.85
C ARG A 468 -15.31 -31.32 -37.35
N MET A 469 -14.07 -31.35 -36.88
CA MET A 469 -13.75 -31.44 -35.46
C MET A 469 -13.35 -30.07 -34.94
N GLY A 470 -13.20 -29.97 -33.63
CA GLY A 470 -12.84 -28.75 -32.93
C GLY A 470 -12.04 -29.07 -31.69
N ARG A 471 -11.04 -28.24 -31.45
CA ARG A 471 -10.09 -28.34 -30.34
C ARG A 471 -10.14 -27.07 -29.49
N SER A 472 -9.46 -27.02 -28.36
CA SER A 472 -9.27 -25.76 -27.65
C SER A 472 -8.44 -24.79 -28.51
N PHE A 473 -8.61 -23.48 -28.29
CA PHE A 473 -7.83 -22.49 -29.02
C PHE A 473 -6.36 -22.53 -28.64
N ALA A 474 -6.05 -22.77 -27.36
CA ALA A 474 -4.69 -22.90 -26.85
C ALA A 474 -3.89 -24.02 -27.54
N GLU A 475 -4.53 -25.14 -27.90
CA GLU A 475 -3.88 -26.26 -28.62
C GLU A 475 -3.35 -25.87 -30.02
N LYS A 476 -3.79 -24.75 -30.61
CA LYS A 476 -3.24 -24.26 -31.88
C LYS A 476 -1.80 -23.76 -31.78
N PHE A 477 -1.35 -23.40 -30.58
CA PHE A 477 -0.01 -22.81 -30.37
C PHE A 477 1.01 -23.80 -29.81
N GLY A 478 0.57 -25.05 -29.55
CA GLY A 478 1.38 -26.11 -28.97
C GLY A 478 1.77 -25.88 -27.50
N PRO A 479 2.23 -26.92 -26.79
CA PRO A 479 2.75 -26.76 -25.44
C PRO A 479 4.07 -26.00 -25.50
N LYS A 480 4.07 -24.73 -25.11
CA LYS A 480 5.31 -24.06 -24.69
C LYS A 480 5.37 -24.20 -23.17
N ALA A 481 6.47 -24.73 -22.62
CA ALA A 481 6.62 -24.86 -21.18
C ALA A 481 7.07 -23.51 -20.59
N SER A 482 6.14 -22.71 -20.07
CA SER A 482 6.51 -21.66 -19.12
C SER A 482 6.80 -22.29 -17.76
N ALA A 483 7.90 -21.88 -17.14
CA ALA A 483 8.25 -22.25 -15.78
C ALA A 483 7.32 -21.60 -14.72
N THR A 484 6.51 -20.62 -15.12
CA THR A 484 5.63 -19.83 -14.24
C THR A 484 4.25 -19.62 -14.88
N PRO A 485 3.41 -20.66 -14.99
CA PRO A 485 2.04 -20.49 -15.44
C PRO A 485 1.24 -19.65 -14.46
N ARG A 486 0.21 -18.99 -14.97
CA ARG A 486 -0.75 -18.22 -14.18
C ARG A 486 -2.16 -18.64 -14.56
N MET A 487 -3.03 -18.89 -13.61
CA MET A 487 -4.46 -19.11 -13.91
C MET A 487 -5.21 -17.80 -13.78
N VAL A 488 -6.05 -17.48 -14.76
CA VAL A 488 -6.87 -16.27 -14.73
C VAL A 488 -8.29 -16.62 -14.34
N THR A 489 -8.70 -16.19 -13.16
CA THR A 489 -10.09 -16.20 -12.72
C THR A 489 -10.78 -14.97 -13.31
N HIS A 490 -11.81 -15.22 -14.12
CA HIS A 490 -12.61 -14.19 -14.78
C HIS A 490 -14.04 -14.67 -14.99
N HIS A 491 -14.95 -13.75 -15.33
CA HIS A 491 -16.31 -14.11 -15.76
C HIS A 491 -16.56 -13.73 -17.22
N TRP A 492 -17.45 -14.47 -17.88
CA TRP A 492 -17.65 -14.36 -19.33
C TRP A 492 -18.43 -13.12 -19.76
N SER A 493 -19.26 -12.57 -18.86
CA SER A 493 -19.95 -11.30 -19.08
C SER A 493 -19.02 -10.09 -18.92
N ASN A 494 -17.76 -10.28 -18.49
CA ASN A 494 -16.79 -9.20 -18.46
C ASN A 494 -16.48 -8.75 -19.89
N ARG A 495 -16.25 -7.45 -20.08
CA ARG A 495 -15.75 -6.92 -21.34
C ARG A 495 -14.43 -7.59 -21.70
N PHE A 496 -14.29 -8.06 -22.92
CA PHE A 496 -13.10 -8.80 -23.32
C PHE A 496 -11.84 -7.91 -23.25
N CYS A 497 -11.96 -6.61 -23.57
CA CYS A 497 -10.88 -5.64 -23.41
C CYS A 497 -10.37 -5.54 -21.96
N ASP A 498 -11.25 -5.66 -20.97
CA ASP A 498 -10.89 -5.54 -19.55
C ASP A 498 -10.15 -6.78 -19.07
N LEU A 499 -10.56 -7.98 -19.52
CA LEU A 499 -9.84 -9.23 -19.30
C LEU A 499 -8.41 -9.15 -19.86
N VAL A 500 -8.25 -8.72 -21.11
CA VAL A 500 -6.93 -8.57 -21.73
C VAL A 500 -6.12 -7.51 -20.97
N ALA A 501 -6.72 -6.38 -20.63
CA ALA A 501 -6.04 -5.33 -19.86
C ALA A 501 -5.55 -5.83 -18.50
N ALA A 502 -6.34 -6.64 -17.78
CA ALA A 502 -5.96 -7.24 -16.51
C ALA A 502 -4.77 -8.20 -16.64
N VAL A 503 -4.76 -9.05 -17.67
CA VAL A 503 -3.63 -9.96 -17.95
C VAL A 503 -2.35 -9.19 -18.31
N LEU A 504 -2.47 -8.15 -19.15
CA LEU A 504 -1.32 -7.34 -19.54
C LEU A 504 -0.82 -6.46 -18.39
N ALA A 505 -1.72 -5.98 -17.51
CA ALA A 505 -1.35 -5.28 -16.29
C ALA A 505 -0.56 -6.19 -15.34
N ASP A 506 -1.04 -7.41 -15.12
CA ASP A 506 -0.31 -8.42 -14.34
C ASP A 506 1.07 -8.72 -14.94
N ALA A 507 1.16 -8.90 -16.27
CA ALA A 507 2.43 -9.11 -16.96
C ALA A 507 3.41 -7.95 -16.78
N LEU A 508 2.91 -6.71 -16.65
CA LEU A 508 3.70 -5.50 -16.41
C LEU A 508 3.90 -5.19 -14.91
N ASP A 509 3.52 -6.11 -14.00
CA ASP A 509 3.56 -5.92 -12.55
C ASP A 509 2.80 -4.68 -12.08
N LEU A 510 1.68 -4.37 -12.74
CA LEU A 510 0.77 -3.30 -12.39
C LEU A 510 -0.40 -3.84 -11.57
N LYS A 511 -0.76 -3.13 -10.49
CA LYS A 511 -1.95 -3.50 -9.71
C LYS A 511 -3.26 -3.16 -10.43
N ARG A 512 -3.27 -2.08 -11.21
CA ARG A 512 -4.46 -1.54 -11.89
C ARG A 512 -4.40 -1.68 -13.39
N TRP A 513 -5.54 -1.96 -14.02
CA TRP A 513 -5.61 -2.22 -15.45
C TRP A 513 -6.32 -1.15 -16.28
N ASP A 514 -6.92 -0.11 -15.69
CA ASP A 514 -7.62 0.94 -16.44
C ASP A 514 -6.71 1.73 -17.40
N VAL A 515 -5.45 1.99 -17.03
CA VAL A 515 -4.46 2.62 -17.93
C VAL A 515 -4.16 1.72 -19.13
N VAL A 516 -4.03 0.41 -18.89
CA VAL A 516 -3.80 -0.58 -19.94
C VAL A 516 -5.01 -0.68 -20.86
N ALA A 517 -6.22 -0.72 -20.31
CA ALA A 517 -7.47 -0.68 -21.09
C ALA A 517 -7.58 0.60 -21.92
N GLY A 518 -7.18 1.76 -21.38
CA GLY A 518 -7.11 3.01 -22.12
C GLY A 518 -6.18 2.92 -23.33
N ARG A 519 -5.01 2.29 -23.17
CA ARG A 519 -4.03 2.09 -24.24
C ARG A 519 -4.51 1.13 -25.32
N LEU A 520 -5.12 0.00 -24.93
CA LEU A 520 -5.69 -0.99 -25.86
C LEU A 520 -6.76 -0.42 -26.80
N ARG A 521 -7.41 0.68 -26.41
CA ARG A 521 -8.43 1.37 -27.20
C ARG A 521 -7.86 2.32 -28.26
N SER A 522 -6.54 2.49 -28.33
CA SER A 522 -5.86 3.37 -29.27
C SER A 522 -4.71 2.66 -29.97
N SER A 523 -4.52 2.91 -31.26
CA SER A 523 -3.42 2.30 -32.02
C SER A 523 -2.04 2.71 -31.50
N GLU A 524 -1.84 4.00 -31.16
CA GLU A 524 -0.61 4.49 -30.53
C GLU A 524 -0.35 3.80 -29.19
N GLY A 525 -1.37 3.70 -28.33
CA GLY A 525 -1.26 3.06 -27.03
C GLY A 525 -0.96 1.56 -27.09
N VAL A 526 -1.42 0.85 -28.13
CA VAL A 526 -1.07 -0.56 -28.37
C VAL A 526 0.41 -0.72 -28.64
N GLU A 527 1.01 0.13 -29.49
CA GLU A 527 2.44 0.04 -29.80
C GLU A 527 3.29 0.37 -28.56
N GLU A 528 2.89 1.38 -27.78
CA GLU A 528 3.52 1.64 -26.46
C GLU A 528 3.45 0.42 -25.54
N LEU A 529 2.32 -0.30 -25.56
CA LEU A 529 2.13 -1.48 -24.72
C LEU A 529 2.99 -2.66 -25.18
N LYS A 530 3.12 -2.88 -26.50
CA LYS A 530 4.04 -3.87 -27.06
C LYS A 530 5.48 -3.59 -26.68
N GLU A 531 5.93 -2.34 -26.84
CA GLU A 531 7.27 -1.91 -26.44
C GLU A 531 7.51 -2.14 -24.94
N ALA A 532 6.53 -1.79 -24.10
CA ALA A 532 6.61 -2.03 -22.66
C ALA A 532 6.73 -3.53 -22.34
N LEU A 533 5.87 -4.38 -22.90
CA LEU A 533 5.90 -5.83 -22.67
C LEU A 533 7.20 -6.48 -23.17
N TYR A 534 7.72 -6.01 -24.31
CA TYR A 534 9.01 -6.44 -24.85
C TYR A 534 10.16 -6.02 -23.93
N ALA A 535 10.17 -4.76 -23.47
CA ALA A 535 11.20 -4.24 -22.58
C ALA A 535 11.21 -4.94 -21.21
N HIS A 536 10.06 -5.38 -20.70
CA HIS A 536 9.96 -6.19 -19.48
C HIS A 536 10.29 -7.66 -19.72
N GLY A 537 10.42 -8.10 -20.97
CA GLY A 537 10.71 -9.49 -21.32
C GLY A 537 9.58 -10.45 -20.98
N VAL A 538 8.32 -10.00 -20.92
CA VAL A 538 7.17 -10.78 -20.40
C VAL A 538 6.27 -11.35 -21.49
N LEU A 539 6.55 -11.10 -22.76
CA LEU A 539 5.76 -11.61 -23.90
C LEU A 539 5.58 -13.14 -23.90
N HIS A 540 6.57 -13.87 -23.38
CA HIS A 540 6.56 -15.32 -23.29
C HIS A 540 5.79 -15.87 -22.07
N TRP A 541 5.36 -15.01 -21.13
CA TRP A 541 4.59 -15.44 -19.98
C TRP A 541 3.29 -16.07 -20.42
N GLN A 542 2.87 -17.11 -19.70
CA GLN A 542 1.73 -17.93 -20.07
C GLN A 542 0.62 -17.88 -19.05
N TYR A 543 -0.58 -17.77 -19.57
CA TYR A 543 -1.82 -17.68 -18.82
C TYR A 543 -2.74 -18.82 -19.25
N TRP A 544 -3.31 -19.48 -18.26
CA TRP A 544 -4.45 -20.37 -18.41
C TRP A 544 -5.71 -19.51 -18.26
N ILE A 545 -6.48 -19.39 -19.33
CA ILE A 545 -7.69 -18.58 -19.40
C ILE A 545 -8.78 -19.50 -19.96
N CYS A 546 -9.85 -19.74 -19.20
CA CYS A 546 -10.82 -20.80 -19.55
C CYS A 546 -11.44 -20.59 -20.94
N ALA A 547 -11.63 -19.33 -21.38
CA ALA A 547 -12.09 -18.99 -22.72
C ALA A 547 -11.24 -19.61 -23.84
N PHE A 548 -9.92 -19.73 -23.65
CA PHE A 548 -8.97 -20.21 -24.65
C PHE A 548 -8.52 -21.67 -24.41
N CYS A 549 -8.43 -22.08 -23.14
CA CYS A 549 -7.82 -23.35 -22.73
C CYS A 549 -8.82 -24.51 -22.70
N ILE A 550 -10.11 -24.23 -22.50
CA ILE A 550 -11.17 -25.23 -22.59
C ILE A 550 -11.52 -25.47 -24.05
N ASN A 551 -11.76 -26.74 -24.41
CA ASN A 551 -12.27 -27.09 -25.71
C ASN A 551 -13.75 -26.68 -25.82
N GLN A 552 -13.98 -25.44 -26.26
CA GLN A 552 -15.33 -24.88 -26.43
C GLN A 552 -16.19 -25.70 -27.39
N HIS A 553 -15.58 -26.43 -28.33
CA HIS A 553 -16.29 -27.36 -29.20
C HIS A 553 -16.76 -28.63 -28.49
N ALA A 554 -16.07 -29.07 -27.45
CA ALA A 554 -16.49 -30.22 -26.65
C ALA A 554 -17.48 -29.84 -25.54
N SER A 555 -17.86 -28.57 -25.43
CA SER A 555 -18.75 -28.08 -24.38
C SER A 555 -19.93 -27.30 -24.95
N ILE A 556 -19.74 -26.02 -25.28
CA ILE A 556 -20.86 -25.09 -25.45
C ILE A 556 -21.20 -24.74 -26.91
N CYS A 557 -20.35 -25.09 -27.88
CA CYS A 557 -20.47 -24.53 -29.23
C CYS A 557 -21.77 -24.88 -29.97
N GLY A 558 -22.43 -25.99 -29.62
CA GLY A 558 -23.56 -26.55 -30.38
C GLY A 558 -24.88 -25.77 -30.23
N THR A 559 -25.02 -24.98 -29.17
CA THR A 559 -26.20 -24.15 -28.93
C THR A 559 -25.80 -22.83 -28.30
N SER A 560 -26.45 -21.74 -28.71
CA SER A 560 -26.27 -20.41 -28.09
C SER A 560 -27.25 -20.14 -26.95
N MET A 561 -28.22 -21.03 -26.72
CA MET A 561 -29.26 -20.89 -25.69
C MET A 561 -30.01 -19.55 -25.75
N GLY A 562 -30.13 -18.96 -26.94
CA GLY A 562 -30.80 -17.67 -27.15
C GLY A 562 -30.01 -16.45 -26.62
N ILE A 563 -28.77 -16.63 -26.16
CA ILE A 563 -27.91 -15.52 -25.76
C ILE A 563 -27.64 -14.62 -26.97
N ARG A 564 -27.72 -13.31 -26.77
CA ARG A 564 -27.51 -12.31 -27.81
C ARG A 564 -26.14 -11.64 -27.67
N ASP A 565 -25.52 -11.34 -28.80
CA ASP A 565 -24.31 -10.54 -28.88
C ASP A 565 -24.57 -9.14 -28.32
N THR A 566 -23.69 -8.66 -27.44
CA THR A 566 -23.94 -7.40 -26.72
C THR A 566 -23.90 -6.15 -27.60
N VAL A 567 -23.33 -6.22 -28.80
CA VAL A 567 -23.23 -5.08 -29.72
C VAL A 567 -24.37 -5.12 -30.75
N THR A 568 -24.49 -6.23 -31.46
CA THR A 568 -25.45 -6.40 -32.57
C THR A 568 -26.86 -6.76 -32.08
N GLN A 569 -26.98 -7.28 -30.86
CA GLN A 569 -28.22 -7.82 -30.29
C GLN A 569 -28.76 -9.05 -31.05
N GLU A 570 -28.01 -9.61 -31.99
CA GLU A 570 -28.33 -10.84 -32.69
C GLU A 570 -28.05 -12.06 -31.83
N VAL A 571 -28.75 -13.17 -32.07
CA VAL A 571 -28.47 -14.41 -31.34
C VAL A 571 -27.09 -14.92 -31.71
N LEU A 572 -26.27 -15.26 -30.71
CA LEU A 572 -24.91 -15.75 -30.91
C LEU A 572 -24.91 -16.99 -31.81
N PRO A 573 -23.89 -17.17 -32.67
CA PRO A 573 -23.84 -18.29 -33.60
C PRO A 573 -23.71 -19.63 -32.88
N SER A 574 -24.39 -20.65 -33.41
CA SER A 574 -24.15 -22.06 -33.09
C SER A 574 -23.15 -22.66 -34.09
N CYS A 575 -22.41 -23.67 -33.63
CA CYS A 575 -21.44 -24.38 -34.43
C CYS A 575 -21.93 -25.80 -34.75
N ASP A 576 -21.85 -26.18 -36.02
CA ASP A 576 -22.25 -27.47 -36.58
C ASP A 576 -21.10 -28.51 -36.61
N CYS A 577 -20.04 -28.33 -35.80
CA CYS A 577 -18.97 -29.31 -35.72
C CYS A 577 -19.46 -30.66 -35.17
N ALA A 578 -18.81 -31.74 -35.57
CA ALA A 578 -19.06 -33.10 -35.13
C ALA A 578 -18.39 -33.45 -33.78
N THR A 579 -17.71 -32.50 -33.11
CA THR A 579 -17.09 -32.75 -31.81
C THR A 579 -18.17 -33.12 -30.78
N PRO A 580 -18.07 -34.29 -30.11
CA PRO A 580 -18.99 -34.69 -29.05
C PRO A 580 -19.04 -33.64 -27.92
N LYS A 581 -20.22 -33.45 -27.32
CA LYS A 581 -20.39 -32.54 -26.18
C LYS A 581 -20.35 -33.33 -24.88
N TYR A 582 -19.47 -32.92 -23.98
CA TYR A 582 -19.31 -33.51 -22.65
C TYR A 582 -19.70 -32.49 -21.60
N LEU A 583 -20.76 -32.78 -20.86
CA LEU A 583 -21.28 -31.96 -19.77
C LEU A 583 -21.25 -32.79 -18.47
N ASN A 584 -21.98 -32.35 -17.45
CA ASN A 584 -21.97 -32.97 -16.12
C ASN A 584 -22.49 -34.43 -16.10
N ASP A 585 -23.19 -34.87 -17.15
CA ASP A 585 -23.61 -36.26 -17.35
C ASP A 585 -22.44 -37.20 -17.69
N GLN A 586 -21.34 -36.65 -18.20
CA GLN A 586 -20.11 -37.37 -18.53
C GLN A 586 -18.91 -36.74 -17.80
N PRO A 587 -18.88 -36.84 -16.45
CA PRO A 587 -17.98 -36.04 -15.62
C PRO A 587 -16.50 -36.30 -15.92
N VAL A 588 -16.11 -37.52 -16.30
CA VAL A 588 -14.72 -37.85 -16.65
C VAL A 588 -14.24 -37.08 -17.88
N ARG A 589 -15.11 -36.92 -18.89
CA ARG A 589 -14.79 -36.22 -20.15
C ARG A 589 -15.05 -34.72 -20.11
N CYS A 590 -15.92 -34.25 -19.22
CA CYS A 590 -16.20 -32.82 -19.02
C CYS A 590 -14.93 -32.08 -18.56
N GLU A 591 -14.58 -30.97 -19.20
CA GLU A 591 -13.40 -30.18 -18.80
C GLU A 591 -13.73 -29.13 -17.72
N MET A 592 -14.99 -28.70 -17.64
CA MET A 592 -15.43 -27.60 -16.78
C MET A 592 -15.47 -27.97 -15.29
N ASN A 593 -15.53 -29.26 -14.96
CA ASN A 593 -15.56 -29.74 -13.57
C ASN A 593 -14.16 -30.09 -13.01
N LYS A 594 -13.08 -29.75 -13.72
CA LYS A 594 -11.70 -30.13 -13.37
C LYS A 594 -10.83 -28.97 -12.89
N PHE A 595 -11.39 -27.78 -12.69
CA PHE A 595 -10.57 -26.58 -12.45
C PHE A 595 -9.80 -26.68 -11.13
N ASP A 596 -10.45 -27.15 -10.06
CA ASP A 596 -9.79 -27.30 -8.75
C ASP A 596 -8.64 -28.31 -8.81
N ASP A 597 -8.85 -29.46 -9.48
CA ASP A 597 -7.81 -30.48 -9.65
C ASP A 597 -6.68 -29.99 -10.55
N MET A 598 -7.00 -29.20 -11.57
CA MET A 598 -6.03 -28.58 -12.47
C MET A 598 -5.20 -27.50 -11.74
N MET A 599 -5.81 -26.73 -10.84
CA MET A 599 -5.09 -25.81 -9.95
C MET A 599 -4.15 -26.56 -9.00
N ALA A 600 -4.63 -27.64 -8.38
CA ALA A 600 -3.82 -28.48 -7.50
C ALA A 600 -2.66 -29.15 -8.25
N TYR A 601 -2.92 -29.65 -9.45
CA TYR A 601 -1.90 -30.20 -10.34
C TYR A 601 -0.86 -29.14 -10.70
N LEU A 602 -1.27 -27.95 -11.14
CA LEU A 602 -0.35 -26.86 -11.46
C LEU A 602 0.47 -26.40 -10.27
N HIS A 603 -0.13 -26.31 -9.08
CA HIS A 603 0.59 -25.97 -7.86
C HIS A 603 1.72 -26.96 -7.56
N ARG A 604 1.42 -28.26 -7.68
CA ARG A 604 2.38 -29.35 -7.45
C ARG A 604 3.50 -29.35 -8.49
N GLU A 605 3.16 -29.24 -9.77
CA GLU A 605 4.13 -29.36 -10.87
C GLU A 605 4.91 -28.05 -11.12
N CYS A 606 4.35 -26.89 -10.74
CA CYS A 606 4.93 -25.58 -10.99
C CYS A 606 4.99 -24.77 -9.69
N PRO A 607 6.13 -24.75 -8.96
CA PRO A 607 6.25 -24.08 -7.66
C PRO A 607 5.99 -22.56 -7.66
N LYS A 608 6.01 -21.94 -8.85
CA LYS A 608 5.74 -20.51 -9.08
C LYS A 608 4.37 -20.28 -9.73
N PHE A 609 3.48 -21.26 -9.68
CA PHE A 609 2.10 -21.11 -10.11
C PHE A 609 1.37 -20.14 -9.19
N LEU A 610 0.62 -19.22 -9.78
CA LEU A 610 -0.17 -18.23 -9.07
C LEU A 610 -1.50 -18.00 -9.78
N GLN A 611 -2.45 -17.39 -9.08
CA GLN A 611 -3.75 -16.99 -9.61
C GLN A 611 -3.76 -15.49 -9.88
N VAL A 612 -4.33 -15.09 -11.01
CA VAL A 612 -4.64 -13.71 -11.37
C VAL A 612 -6.15 -13.56 -11.40
N VAL A 613 -6.68 -12.57 -10.69
CA VAL A 613 -8.11 -12.34 -10.55
C VAL A 613 -8.45 -11.08 -11.33
N ALA A 614 -9.03 -11.24 -12.52
CA ALA A 614 -9.38 -10.15 -13.42
C ALA A 614 -10.72 -9.52 -13.01
N ILE A 615 -10.67 -8.56 -12.08
CA ILE A 615 -11.86 -7.93 -11.49
C ILE A 615 -12.40 -6.86 -12.43
N ASP A 616 -13.64 -7.04 -12.87
CA ASP A 616 -14.39 -6.09 -13.68
C ASP A 616 -14.75 -4.80 -12.90
N VAL A 617 -15.15 -3.75 -13.61
CA VAL A 617 -15.44 -2.43 -12.99
C VAL A 617 -16.57 -2.51 -11.98
N GLU A 618 -17.53 -3.40 -12.22
CA GLU A 618 -18.70 -3.64 -11.41
C GLU A 618 -18.50 -4.77 -10.40
N PHE A 619 -17.30 -5.34 -10.27
CA PHE A 619 -16.99 -6.41 -9.31
C PHE A 619 -17.93 -7.63 -9.45
N MET A 620 -18.51 -7.83 -10.63
CA MET A 620 -19.42 -8.92 -10.95
C MET A 620 -18.75 -10.29 -10.90
N ILE A 621 -17.42 -10.36 -11.02
CA ILE A 621 -16.66 -11.59 -10.79
C ILE A 621 -17.01 -12.25 -9.45
N PHE A 622 -17.25 -11.45 -8.41
CA PHE A 622 -17.60 -11.92 -7.07
C PHE A 622 -19.06 -12.38 -6.94
N SER A 623 -19.89 -12.14 -7.95
CA SER A 623 -21.25 -12.68 -8.03
C SER A 623 -21.33 -14.01 -8.79
N ARG A 624 -20.18 -14.63 -9.10
CA ARG A 624 -20.09 -15.87 -9.87
C ARG A 624 -19.57 -17.00 -9.00
N ALA A 625 -20.37 -18.06 -8.87
CA ALA A 625 -20.12 -19.13 -7.92
C ALA A 625 -18.75 -19.81 -8.16
N TRP A 626 -18.42 -20.06 -9.43
CA TRP A 626 -17.12 -20.60 -9.84
C TRP A 626 -15.95 -19.70 -9.46
N CYS A 627 -16.07 -18.38 -9.70
CA CYS A 627 -14.97 -17.46 -9.44
C CYS A 627 -14.67 -17.34 -7.94
N VAL A 628 -15.69 -17.33 -7.07
CA VAL A 628 -15.47 -17.29 -5.61
C VAL A 628 -14.93 -18.62 -5.07
N ALA A 629 -15.36 -19.75 -5.64
CA ALA A 629 -14.80 -21.06 -5.34
C ALA A 629 -13.31 -21.13 -5.70
N GLU A 630 -12.91 -20.64 -6.88
CA GLU A 630 -11.52 -20.56 -7.32
C GLU A 630 -10.66 -19.69 -6.39
N LEU A 631 -11.21 -18.59 -5.85
CA LEU A 631 -10.49 -17.73 -4.89
C LEU A 631 -10.18 -18.44 -3.58
N VAL A 632 -11.18 -19.13 -3.02
CA VAL A 632 -11.02 -19.90 -1.77
C VAL A 632 -10.09 -21.09 -2.00
N GLN A 633 -10.23 -21.78 -3.12
CA GLN A 633 -9.35 -22.91 -3.45
C GLN A 633 -7.89 -22.48 -3.60
N ALA A 634 -7.64 -21.31 -4.19
CA ALA A 634 -6.29 -20.76 -4.31
C ALA A 634 -5.67 -20.43 -2.93
N ASP A 635 -6.41 -19.78 -2.02
CA ASP A 635 -5.92 -19.47 -0.67
C ASP A 635 -5.67 -20.75 0.15
N ALA A 636 -6.61 -21.71 0.08
CA ALA A 636 -6.48 -23.03 0.72
C ALA A 636 -5.26 -23.80 0.21
N SER A 637 -4.90 -23.62 -1.05
CA SER A 637 -3.68 -24.17 -1.67
C SER A 637 -2.44 -23.30 -1.47
N HIS A 638 -2.54 -22.21 -0.69
CA HIS A 638 -1.48 -21.22 -0.47
C HIS A 638 -0.88 -20.65 -1.76
N LEU A 639 -1.69 -20.53 -2.81
CA LEU A 639 -1.29 -19.88 -4.04
C LEU A 639 -1.12 -18.38 -3.80
N GLU A 640 -0.13 -17.81 -4.46
CA GLU A 640 -0.07 -16.36 -4.61
C GLU A 640 -1.26 -15.89 -5.47
N GLN A 641 -1.96 -14.85 -5.03
CA GLN A 641 -3.14 -14.33 -5.71
C GLN A 641 -2.95 -12.85 -6.03
N HIS A 642 -3.06 -12.51 -7.31
CA HIS A 642 -2.92 -11.15 -7.82
C HIS A 642 -4.28 -10.58 -8.18
N MET A 643 -4.74 -9.60 -7.41
CA MET A 643 -5.99 -8.87 -7.70
C MET A 643 -5.74 -7.78 -8.72
N MET A 644 -6.33 -7.90 -9.90
CA MET A 644 -6.25 -6.89 -10.96
C MET A 644 -7.53 -6.06 -10.95
N ILE A 645 -7.49 -4.88 -10.33
CA ILE A 645 -8.65 -3.99 -10.17
C ILE A 645 -8.59 -2.87 -11.20
N HIS A 646 -9.73 -2.45 -11.74
CA HIS A 646 -9.81 -1.31 -12.67
C HIS A 646 -9.13 -0.06 -12.08
N SER A 647 -9.60 0.39 -10.92
CA SER A 647 -9.17 1.63 -10.28
C SER A 647 -9.58 1.65 -8.80
N PRO A 648 -8.95 2.48 -7.96
CA PRO A 648 -9.38 2.67 -6.57
C PRO A 648 -10.86 3.09 -6.43
N SER A 649 -11.34 3.96 -7.31
CA SER A 649 -12.75 4.40 -7.30
C SER A 649 -13.74 3.27 -7.58
N ALA A 650 -13.34 2.28 -8.39
CA ALA A 650 -14.16 1.09 -8.65
C ALA A 650 -14.21 0.17 -7.41
N LEU A 651 -13.09 0.00 -6.70
CA LEU A 651 -13.05 -0.74 -5.43
C LEU A 651 -13.95 -0.06 -4.39
N GLU A 652 -13.84 1.26 -4.26
CA GLU A 652 -14.65 2.03 -3.31
C GLU A 652 -16.15 1.89 -3.60
N LYS A 653 -16.56 2.04 -4.86
CA LYS A 653 -17.95 1.91 -5.29
C LYS A 653 -18.56 0.54 -4.99
N ASN A 654 -17.74 -0.52 -4.96
CA ASN A 654 -18.18 -1.89 -4.78
C ASN A 654 -17.82 -2.50 -3.40
N SER A 655 -17.21 -1.72 -2.50
CA SER A 655 -16.71 -2.23 -1.21
C SER A 655 -17.83 -2.81 -0.33
N GLY A 656 -19.04 -2.26 -0.42
CA GLY A 656 -20.21 -2.78 0.28
C GLY A 656 -20.61 -4.18 -0.15
N ARG A 657 -20.69 -4.40 -1.47
CA ARG A 657 -21.02 -5.71 -2.06
C ARG A 657 -20.02 -6.80 -1.66
N LEU A 658 -18.76 -6.43 -1.47
CA LEU A 658 -17.72 -7.36 -1.00
C LEU A 658 -17.92 -7.81 0.45
N LYS A 659 -18.50 -6.95 1.31
CA LYS A 659 -18.78 -7.28 2.71
C LYS A 659 -19.97 -8.21 2.87
N SER A 660 -20.91 -8.16 1.93
CA SER A 660 -22.15 -8.94 1.96
C SER A 660 -22.11 -10.16 1.04
N ILE A 661 -20.94 -10.51 0.50
CA ILE A 661 -20.80 -11.61 -0.45
C ILE A 661 -21.13 -12.95 0.20
N GLN A 662 -21.98 -13.72 -0.49
CA GLN A 662 -22.35 -15.08 -0.12
C GLN A 662 -22.37 -15.96 -1.38
N VAL A 663 -21.80 -17.18 -1.28
CA VAL A 663 -21.70 -18.11 -2.41
C VAL A 663 -23.07 -18.61 -2.88
N GLN A 664 -24.03 -18.74 -1.99
CA GLN A 664 -25.43 -19.09 -2.30
C GLN A 664 -26.16 -18.02 -3.10
N ASP A 665 -25.74 -16.76 -3.03
CA ASP A 665 -26.32 -15.66 -3.81
C ASP A 665 -25.64 -15.50 -5.17
N CYS A 666 -24.53 -16.21 -5.38
CA CYS A 666 -23.83 -16.17 -6.64
C CYS A 666 -24.62 -16.87 -7.74
N SER A 667 -24.32 -16.48 -8.98
CA SER A 667 -24.89 -17.02 -10.20
C SER A 667 -23.91 -17.95 -10.91
N ALA A 668 -24.44 -18.94 -11.62
CA ALA A 668 -23.71 -19.76 -12.57
C ALA A 668 -24.39 -19.66 -13.95
N SER A 669 -23.73 -20.14 -15.00
CA SER A 669 -24.35 -20.15 -16.34
C SER A 669 -25.46 -21.21 -16.44
N ARG A 670 -25.35 -22.25 -15.62
CA ARG A 670 -26.32 -23.33 -15.44
C ARG A 670 -26.54 -23.51 -13.94
N GLU A 671 -27.78 -23.72 -13.52
CA GLU A 671 -28.09 -23.77 -12.09
C GLU A 671 -27.50 -25.03 -11.43
N GLU A 672 -27.45 -26.14 -12.16
CA GLU A 672 -26.82 -27.38 -11.72
C GLU A 672 -25.34 -27.23 -11.36
N ASP A 673 -24.63 -26.29 -11.99
CA ASP A 673 -23.22 -26.01 -11.67
C ASP A 673 -23.09 -25.32 -10.31
N LYS A 674 -24.00 -24.38 -10.00
CA LYS A 674 -24.06 -23.74 -8.68
C LYS A 674 -24.41 -24.77 -7.60
N LEU A 675 -25.40 -25.62 -7.86
CA LEU A 675 -25.78 -26.69 -6.94
C LEU A 675 -24.62 -27.68 -6.71
N ALA A 676 -23.84 -28.00 -7.74
CA ALA A 676 -22.65 -28.84 -7.60
C ALA A 676 -21.58 -28.18 -6.72
N ILE A 677 -21.35 -26.86 -6.86
CA ILE A 677 -20.42 -26.12 -5.99
C ILE A 677 -20.93 -26.12 -4.55
N LEU A 678 -22.19 -25.80 -4.32
CA LEU A 678 -22.77 -25.78 -2.96
C LEU A 678 -22.74 -27.17 -2.31
N ALA A 679 -23.07 -28.21 -3.07
CA ALA A 679 -22.96 -29.60 -2.60
C ALA A 679 -21.51 -30.00 -2.29
N LYS A 680 -20.54 -29.46 -3.03
CA LYS A 680 -19.11 -29.67 -2.78
C LYS A 680 -18.63 -28.96 -1.51
N ILE A 681 -19.19 -27.80 -1.19
CA ILE A 681 -18.87 -27.05 0.03
C ILE A 681 -19.36 -27.81 1.26
N GLY A 682 -20.58 -28.36 1.22
CA GLY A 682 -21.08 -29.27 2.25
C GLY A 682 -22.40 -28.83 2.87
N THR A 683 -22.46 -28.84 4.20
CA THR A 683 -23.63 -28.45 4.99
C THR A 683 -23.84 -26.93 4.99
N GLU A 684 -24.99 -26.46 5.51
CA GLU A 684 -25.26 -25.02 5.67
C GLU A 684 -24.19 -24.33 6.55
N GLU A 685 -23.72 -25.00 7.60
CA GLU A 685 -22.62 -24.52 8.44
C GLU A 685 -21.30 -24.41 7.65
N ASP A 686 -21.01 -25.36 6.76
CA ASP A 686 -19.83 -25.30 5.88
C ASP A 686 -19.91 -24.13 4.89
N VAL A 687 -21.12 -23.82 4.39
CA VAL A 687 -21.38 -22.68 3.51
C VAL A 687 -21.16 -21.36 4.25
N ASP A 688 -21.61 -21.23 5.49
CA ASP A 688 -21.35 -20.04 6.31
C ASP A 688 -19.86 -19.86 6.60
N ASN A 689 -19.16 -20.95 6.93
CA ASN A 689 -17.71 -20.94 7.11
C ASN A 689 -16.97 -20.54 5.84
N PHE A 690 -17.41 -21.05 4.68
CA PHE A 690 -16.88 -20.66 3.37
C PHE A 690 -17.05 -19.15 3.13
N ASN A 691 -18.24 -18.60 3.39
CA ASN A 691 -18.52 -17.18 3.22
C ASN A 691 -17.68 -16.31 4.14
N HIS A 692 -17.54 -16.69 5.41
CA HIS A 692 -16.69 -16.00 6.36
C HIS A 692 -15.23 -16.00 5.90
N HIS A 693 -14.74 -17.15 5.44
CA HIS A 693 -13.38 -17.29 4.93
C HIS A 693 -13.14 -16.46 3.65
N LEU A 694 -14.08 -16.48 2.70
CA LEU A 694 -14.05 -15.63 1.52
C LEU A 694 -13.96 -14.14 1.88
N GLN A 695 -14.78 -13.67 2.81
CA GLN A 695 -14.74 -12.30 3.31
C GLN A 695 -13.41 -11.98 4.00
N GLN A 696 -12.85 -12.92 4.76
CA GLN A 696 -11.54 -12.77 5.38
C GLN A 696 -10.41 -12.70 4.34
N ILE A 697 -10.45 -13.53 3.29
CA ILE A 697 -9.49 -13.49 2.18
C ILE A 697 -9.56 -12.14 1.49
N LEU A 698 -10.74 -11.59 1.24
CA LEU A 698 -10.89 -10.33 0.52
C LEU A 698 -10.57 -9.10 1.39
N LEU A 699 -11.15 -9.03 2.58
CA LEU A 699 -11.24 -7.81 3.41
C LEU A 699 -10.54 -7.93 4.77
N GLY A 700 -10.00 -9.09 5.12
CA GLY A 700 -9.33 -9.32 6.40
C GLY A 700 -8.08 -8.45 6.60
N ASN A 701 -7.54 -8.46 7.82
CA ASN A 701 -6.28 -7.80 8.18
C ASN A 701 -5.08 -8.48 7.48
N GLY A 702 -4.92 -8.23 6.18
CA GLY A 702 -3.98 -8.97 5.31
C GLY A 702 -4.66 -9.68 4.15
N GLY A 703 -5.97 -9.48 3.96
CA GLY A 703 -6.68 -9.95 2.78
C GLY A 703 -6.15 -9.31 1.50
N LEU A 704 -6.55 -9.86 0.37
CA LEU A 704 -6.09 -9.51 -0.97
C LEU A 704 -6.31 -8.03 -1.33
N LEU A 705 -7.30 -7.38 -0.72
CA LEU A 705 -7.60 -5.96 -0.93
C LEU A 705 -7.00 -5.03 0.14
N ALA A 706 -6.38 -5.58 1.19
CA ALA A 706 -5.80 -4.77 2.27
C ALA A 706 -4.60 -3.93 1.79
N ASP A 707 -3.81 -4.46 0.84
CA ASP A 707 -2.61 -3.80 0.31
C ASP A 707 -2.92 -2.74 -0.77
N TRP A 708 -4.20 -2.45 -1.03
CA TRP A 708 -4.66 -1.49 -2.02
C TRP A 708 -4.78 -0.05 -1.50
N LEU A 709 -4.91 0.15 -0.19
CA LEU A 709 -5.10 1.46 0.44
C LEU A 709 -3.85 1.84 1.26
N ASP A 710 -3.02 2.74 0.72
CA ASP A 710 -1.91 3.34 1.49
C ASP A 710 -2.42 4.38 2.49
N GLY A 711 -1.61 4.85 3.46
CA GLY A 711 -2.09 5.79 4.49
C GLY A 711 -2.67 7.12 3.96
N GLN A 712 -2.22 7.58 2.78
CA GLN A 712 -2.77 8.77 2.13
C GLN A 712 -4.10 8.44 1.42
N LYS A 713 -4.18 7.31 0.73
CA LYS A 713 -5.41 6.77 0.11
C LYS A 713 -6.45 6.40 1.15
N LEU A 714 -6.03 5.92 2.31
CA LEU A 714 -6.86 5.63 3.46
C LEU A 714 -7.54 6.92 3.95
N LEU A 715 -6.77 8.00 4.07
CA LEU A 715 -7.35 9.31 4.40
C LEU A 715 -8.22 9.86 3.26
N GLN A 716 -7.89 9.60 1.99
CA GLN A 716 -8.79 9.94 0.88
C GLN A 716 -10.13 9.19 1.00
N GLU A 717 -10.10 7.88 1.25
CA GLU A 717 -11.29 7.07 1.46
C GLU A 717 -12.11 7.56 2.65
N VAL A 718 -11.46 7.87 3.78
CA VAL A 718 -12.13 8.46 4.95
C VAL A 718 -12.77 9.81 4.58
N GLY A 719 -12.11 10.62 3.75
CA GLY A 719 -12.66 11.86 3.21
C GLY A 719 -13.93 11.60 2.39
N ALA A 720 -13.89 10.64 1.47
CA ALA A 720 -15.02 10.27 0.63
C ALA A 720 -16.19 9.66 1.44
N ILE A 721 -15.92 8.80 2.42
CA ILE A 721 -16.92 8.29 3.38
C ILE A 721 -17.57 9.46 4.14
N SER A 722 -16.75 10.41 4.60
CA SER A 722 -17.24 11.59 5.33
C SER A 722 -18.11 12.50 4.46
N ALA A 723 -17.79 12.64 3.18
CA ALA A 723 -18.59 13.39 2.20
C ALA A 723 -19.95 12.71 1.96
N ARG A 724 -19.98 11.39 1.79
CA ARG A 724 -21.23 10.61 1.69
C ARG A 724 -22.08 10.73 2.95
N ALA A 725 -21.48 10.64 4.13
CA ALA A 725 -22.18 10.80 5.39
C ALA A 725 -22.77 12.20 5.55
N LYS A 726 -22.04 13.24 5.12
CA LYS A 726 -22.55 14.61 5.07
C LYS A 726 -23.78 14.72 4.17
N ALA A 727 -23.70 14.25 2.93
CA ALA A 727 -24.80 14.34 1.97
C ALA A 727 -26.09 13.70 2.52
N ARG A 728 -26.00 12.54 3.16
CA ARG A 728 -27.15 11.86 3.80
C ARG A 728 -27.74 12.66 4.96
N VAL A 729 -26.90 13.27 5.78
CA VAL A 729 -27.35 14.10 6.91
C VAL A 729 -28.06 15.35 6.41
N GLU A 730 -27.61 15.93 5.29
CA GLU A 730 -28.22 17.12 4.68
C GLU A 730 -29.54 16.77 3.99
N GLU A 731 -29.60 15.66 3.24
CA GLU A 731 -30.83 15.13 2.65
C GLU A 731 -31.91 14.85 3.71
N ALA A 732 -31.52 14.27 4.86
CA ALA A 732 -32.44 14.05 5.99
C ALA A 732 -32.86 15.34 6.71
N ALA A 733 -32.14 16.45 6.52
CA ALA A 733 -32.42 17.73 7.18
C ALA A 733 -33.25 18.70 6.32
N GLU A 734 -33.44 18.43 5.02
CA GLU A 734 -34.23 19.31 4.15
C GLU A 734 -35.73 19.31 4.57
N PRO A 735 -36.24 20.44 5.07
CA PRO A 735 -37.63 20.56 5.51
C PRO A 735 -38.52 20.74 4.26
N GLY A 736 -38.96 19.64 3.67
CA GLY A 736 -39.76 19.71 2.44
C GLY A 736 -40.19 18.37 1.84
N VAL A 737 -39.59 17.26 2.28
CA VAL A 737 -40.26 15.96 2.12
C VAL A 737 -41.25 15.85 3.27
N GLU A 738 -42.49 16.30 3.06
CA GLU A 738 -43.62 15.78 3.83
C GLU A 738 -43.47 14.26 3.79
N MET A 739 -43.01 13.66 4.90
CA MET A 739 -43.18 12.24 5.10
C MET A 739 -44.68 12.03 5.02
N LEU A 740 -45.13 11.46 3.89
CA LEU A 740 -46.51 11.03 3.70
C LEU A 740 -46.96 10.42 5.02
N ASP A 741 -47.98 11.05 5.61
CA ASP A 741 -48.57 10.57 6.84
C ASP A 741 -48.91 9.09 6.60
N PRO A 742 -48.45 8.15 7.44
CA PRO A 742 -48.77 6.74 7.29
C PRO A 742 -50.28 6.45 7.26
N SER A 743 -51.13 7.45 7.57
CA SER A 743 -52.58 7.41 7.41
C SER A 743 -53.12 7.72 6.01
N ASP A 744 -52.30 8.18 5.05
CA ASP A 744 -52.67 8.35 3.64
C ASP A 744 -52.35 7.13 2.76
N VAL A 745 -51.98 5.99 3.37
CA VAL A 745 -51.90 4.68 2.71
C VAL A 745 -53.07 3.81 3.18
N ASP A 746 -54.28 4.15 2.72
CA ASP A 746 -55.44 3.26 2.78
C ASP A 746 -55.79 2.78 1.35
N VAL A 747 -55.78 1.44 1.20
CA VAL A 747 -56.28 0.57 0.11
C VAL A 747 -55.37 0.31 -1.10
#